data_AF-A0A957NXD3-F1
#
_entry.id   AF-A0A957NXD3-F1
#
_cell.length_a   1.000
_cell.length_b   1.000
_cell.length_c   1.000
_cell.angle_alpha   90.00
_cell.angle_beta   90.00
_cell.angle_gamma   90.00
#
_symmetry.space_group_name_H-M   'P 1'
#
loop_
_entity.id
_entity.type
_entity.pdbx_description
1 polymer ?
#
loop_
_entity_poly.entity_id
_entity_poly.type
_entity_poly.pdbx_seq_one_letter_code
_entity_poly.pdbx_strand_id
1 'polypeptide(L)'
;VAAGIELGRVVAVGTPVNGIDAELVTGEIVAFEGAAKVEAVVVRQADGGERRIVCDTVAVNLGLTPRDGLVRMTNGTPERAIMRVVGDAASEAAIPPCPLAGIVCHCSGVTVNDLDFIWQRGFHEMELVKRATLAGTGSCQGSACLPHLRAFLADRGGELQPPFTARPVTRQLTIGEVSAGAHHHATPRTALDAEHRKLGARMERVGGWWRPWNYGNVLEEYWAVRAGVSIGDVSTLGKMQISGPDALELLERLYPTQVATIKAGRSRYVLLLDERGYVMDDGLICKDGDTRYTLTFTSGGATFAELWVRDWAESWGLDVRILNQTLSLGAINVTGPLAAELLARAGLTNPPPYMGQMEATVAGAPCRVYRLSFTGELSYELHHDSIHSSTLWNALLALGADMGIKPHGIEALLKLRLEKGHILVGQDSDFDSTPRRLQHEWAVKLEKPNFVGRQALLRTNKIPLDKQLVGLEMDGPAPIEGAVIWHNDVYAGYVTSSSLAPALGKVVMLGWLRLFDGVLPEMVTIDGRSARRTATPFYDVNASRARAKVTPTAQPVDFSTLTFAEQTAESNRQTLFQQITMQRIVALPATLDAMAWPEENITLRIAPDELLTTAEIDAGAIADPHAIVVIDTGFSGLWSKSDRMAPILAHHCEWELPHQRPAFAQGMIAGLPVKLWLAEEEILVLVPTPLATELEERLF
;
A
#
# COMPACT_ATOMS: atom_id res chain seq x y z
N VAL A 1 -34.64 30.62 22.70
CA VAL A 1 -34.62 29.50 23.68
C VAL A 1 -35.89 28.67 23.53
N ALA A 2 -35.86 27.52 22.86
CA ALA A 2 -37.06 26.70 22.61
C ALA A 2 -36.81 25.21 22.92
N ALA A 3 -36.35 24.90 24.13
CA ALA A 3 -36.33 23.54 24.69
C ALA A 3 -36.03 23.48 26.21
N GLY A 4 -35.93 24.60 26.93
CA GLY A 4 -35.49 24.58 28.34
C GLY A 4 -34.04 24.12 28.55
N ILE A 5 -33.25 24.03 27.48
CA ILE A 5 -31.81 23.77 27.55
C ILE A 5 -31.12 25.10 27.86
N GLU A 6 -30.37 25.12 28.96
CA GLU A 6 -29.48 26.21 29.30
C GLU A 6 -28.31 26.19 28.30
N LEU A 7 -28.34 27.11 27.33
CA LEU A 7 -27.27 27.26 26.37
C LEU A 7 -26.11 27.95 27.09
N GLY A 8 -24.92 27.36 27.02
CA GLY A 8 -23.69 27.96 27.53
C GLY A 8 -23.26 29.17 26.70
N ARG A 9 -21.96 29.39 26.50
CA ARG A 9 -21.52 30.51 25.66
C ARG A 9 -21.86 30.24 24.19
N VAL A 10 -22.79 31.03 23.64
CA VAL A 10 -23.22 30.92 22.24
C VAL A 10 -22.50 31.94 21.37
N VAL A 11 -21.95 31.50 20.23
CA VAL A 11 -21.41 32.37 19.18
C VAL A 11 -22.31 32.28 17.95
N ALA A 12 -22.82 33.42 17.49
CA ALA A 12 -23.60 33.51 16.27
C ALA A 12 -22.71 33.98 15.11
N VAL A 13 -22.60 33.17 14.05
CA VAL A 13 -21.96 33.58 12.80
C VAL A 13 -23.05 33.91 11.77
N GLY A 14 -23.19 35.20 11.46
CA GLY A 14 -24.34 35.77 10.73
C GLY A 14 -25.46 36.27 11.66
N THR A 15 -26.61 36.70 11.11
CA THR A 15 -27.67 37.35 11.92
C THR A 15 -28.06 36.51 13.15
N PRO A 16 -27.98 37.08 14.38
CA PRO A 16 -28.35 36.37 15.60
C PRO A 16 -29.80 35.88 15.55
N VAL A 17 -30.04 34.69 16.11
CA VAL A 17 -31.38 34.13 16.22
C VAL A 17 -32.15 34.89 17.31
N ASN A 18 -33.35 35.39 16.97
CA ASN A 18 -34.20 36.09 17.94
C ASN A 18 -34.44 35.27 19.21
N GLY A 19 -34.18 35.86 20.37
CA GLY A 19 -34.38 35.22 21.69
C GLY A 19 -33.29 34.21 22.09
N ILE A 20 -32.08 34.33 21.56
CA ILE A 20 -30.86 33.66 22.06
C ILE A 20 -29.82 34.76 22.33
N ASP A 21 -29.26 34.77 23.54
CA ASP A 21 -28.12 35.64 23.86
C ASP A 21 -26.85 35.02 23.26
N ALA A 22 -26.21 35.72 22.31
CA ALA A 22 -25.09 35.20 21.55
C ALA A 22 -24.10 36.30 21.15
N GLU A 23 -22.80 35.98 21.19
CA GLU A 23 -21.75 36.84 20.64
C GLU A 23 -21.83 36.78 19.11
N LEU A 24 -22.21 37.90 18.47
CA LEU A 24 -22.24 38.01 17.02
C LEU A 24 -20.82 38.15 16.47
N VAL A 25 -20.46 37.27 15.55
CA VAL A 25 -19.16 37.26 14.87
C VAL A 25 -19.38 37.27 13.36
N THR A 26 -18.59 38.10 12.67
CA THR A 26 -18.58 38.20 11.21
C THR A 26 -17.32 37.54 10.66
N GLY A 27 -17.47 36.69 9.66
CA GLY A 27 -16.35 35.96 9.05
C GLY A 27 -16.73 34.55 8.58
N GLU A 28 -15.74 33.83 8.08
CA GLU A 28 -15.85 32.43 7.62
C GLU A 28 -15.44 31.49 8.76
N ILE A 29 -16.25 30.47 9.08
CA ILE A 29 -15.86 29.45 10.06
C ILE A 29 -14.80 28.55 9.42
N VAL A 30 -13.62 28.47 10.04
CA VAL A 30 -12.49 27.67 9.57
C VAL A 30 -12.45 26.31 10.25
N ALA A 31 -12.75 26.27 11.56
CA ALA A 31 -12.71 25.05 12.33
C ALA A 31 -13.67 25.08 13.53
N PHE A 32 -14.15 23.90 13.92
CA PHE A 32 -14.72 23.66 15.24
C PHE A 32 -13.69 22.88 16.05
N GLU A 33 -13.50 23.24 17.32
CA GLU A 33 -12.62 22.54 18.24
C GLU A 33 -13.42 21.80 19.31
N GLY A 34 -12.96 20.61 19.66
CA GLY A 34 -13.52 19.74 20.70
C GLY A 34 -13.67 18.29 20.24
N ALA A 35 -13.63 17.34 21.17
CA ALA A 35 -13.69 15.90 20.86
C ALA A 35 -15.11 15.31 20.92
N ALA A 36 -15.94 15.76 21.87
CA ALA A 36 -17.30 15.26 22.09
C ALA A 36 -18.40 16.35 22.14
N LYS A 37 -17.98 17.61 22.30
CA LYS A 37 -18.82 18.82 22.27
C LYS A 37 -18.01 19.97 21.68
N VAL A 38 -18.66 21.04 21.26
CA VAL A 38 -17.95 22.26 20.83
C VAL A 38 -17.33 22.92 22.06
N GLU A 39 -16.04 23.23 21.98
CA GLU A 39 -15.29 23.97 22.99
C GLU A 39 -14.82 25.32 22.45
N ALA A 40 -14.59 25.41 21.14
CA ALA A 40 -14.31 26.68 20.46
C ALA A 40 -14.69 26.62 18.97
N VAL A 41 -14.79 27.80 18.36
CA VAL A 41 -14.88 27.99 16.92
C VAL A 41 -13.77 28.93 16.46
N VAL A 42 -13.12 28.60 15.35
CA VAL A 42 -12.14 29.48 14.70
C VAL A 42 -12.82 30.15 13.52
N VAL A 43 -12.81 31.48 13.49
CA VAL A 43 -13.43 32.29 12.44
C VAL A 43 -12.38 33.15 11.76
N ARG A 44 -12.29 33.05 10.44
CA ARG A 44 -11.47 33.92 9.60
C ARG A 44 -12.21 35.22 9.33
N GLN A 45 -11.60 36.33 9.72
CA GLN A 45 -12.14 37.66 9.57
C GLN A 45 -11.79 38.23 8.17
N ALA A 46 -12.41 39.34 7.79
CA ALA A 46 -12.25 39.94 6.46
C ALA A 46 -10.82 40.44 6.17
N ASP A 47 -10.00 40.66 7.21
CA ASP A 47 -8.58 41.01 7.10
C ASP A 47 -7.67 39.78 6.92
N GLY A 48 -8.25 38.58 6.81
CA GLY A 48 -7.53 37.30 6.68
C GLY A 48 -7.06 36.71 8.00
N GLY A 49 -7.20 37.43 9.12
CA GLY A 49 -6.84 36.94 10.45
C GLY A 49 -7.82 35.90 10.97
N GLU A 50 -7.31 34.85 11.62
CA GLU A 50 -8.12 33.82 12.26
C GLU A 50 -8.29 34.11 13.75
N ARG A 51 -9.54 34.17 14.20
CA ARG A 51 -9.89 34.40 15.60
C ARG A 51 -10.54 33.15 16.18
N ARG A 52 -9.87 32.59 17.19
CA ARG A 52 -10.42 31.51 18.01
C ARG A 52 -11.36 32.08 19.08
N ILE A 53 -12.57 31.53 19.17
CA ILE A 53 -13.61 31.97 20.08
C ILE A 53 -14.10 30.77 20.87
N VAL A 54 -13.84 30.77 22.18
CA VAL A 54 -14.31 29.73 23.09
C VAL A 54 -15.83 29.82 23.19
N CYS A 55 -16.51 28.71 22.93
CA CYS A 55 -17.96 28.63 22.95
C CYS A 55 -18.41 27.18 23.14
N ASP A 56 -19.54 27.01 23.81
CA ASP A 56 -20.18 25.70 23.97
C ASP A 56 -21.17 25.41 22.83
N THR A 57 -21.57 26.44 22.09
CA THR A 57 -22.59 26.34 21.03
C THR A 57 -22.33 27.39 19.95
N VAL A 58 -22.48 26.98 18.68
CA VAL A 58 -22.37 27.90 17.53
C VAL A 58 -23.71 27.91 16.79
N ALA A 59 -24.25 29.10 16.56
CA ALA A 59 -25.43 29.33 15.74
C ALA A 59 -24.99 29.89 14.38
N VAL A 60 -25.25 29.16 13.29
CA VAL A 60 -24.86 29.57 11.94
C VAL A 60 -26.10 29.91 11.12
N ASN A 61 -26.15 31.10 10.52
CA ASN A 61 -27.20 31.46 9.58
C ASN A 61 -26.78 31.11 8.15
N LEU A 62 -27.36 30.05 7.58
CA LEU A 62 -27.01 29.51 6.26
C LEU A 62 -27.81 30.12 5.08
N GLY A 63 -28.58 31.19 5.30
CA GLY A 63 -29.50 31.72 4.28
C GLY A 63 -30.72 30.82 4.01
N LEU A 64 -31.46 31.12 2.93
CA LEU A 64 -32.85 30.70 2.71
C LEU A 64 -33.07 29.26 2.20
N THR A 65 -32.05 28.45 1.92
CA THR A 65 -32.29 27.18 1.19
C THR A 65 -31.37 25.97 1.47
N PRO A 66 -30.73 25.82 2.64
CA PRO A 66 -30.22 24.51 3.08
C PRO A 66 -31.04 23.86 4.22
N ARG A 67 -32.09 24.51 4.74
CA ARG A 67 -32.84 24.05 5.93
C ARG A 67 -33.70 22.81 5.69
N ASP A 68 -34.58 22.86 4.70
CA ASP A 68 -35.51 21.77 4.37
C ASP A 68 -34.78 20.53 3.81
N GLY A 69 -33.74 20.74 3.00
CA GLY A 69 -32.92 19.65 2.46
C GLY A 69 -32.24 18.82 3.55
N LEU A 70 -31.58 19.47 4.53
CA LEU A 70 -30.92 18.78 5.66
C LEU A 70 -31.94 17.99 6.49
N VAL A 71 -33.08 18.60 6.79
CA VAL A 71 -34.12 17.99 7.63
C VAL A 71 -34.74 16.77 6.93
N ARG A 72 -35.05 16.90 5.63
CA ARG A 72 -35.55 15.79 4.82
C ARG A 72 -34.53 14.65 4.63
N MET A 73 -33.23 14.91 4.77
CA MET A 73 -32.21 13.84 4.77
C MET A 73 -32.23 12.99 6.04
N THR A 74 -32.76 13.50 7.15
CA THR A 74 -32.69 12.79 8.44
C THR A 74 -33.67 11.64 8.59
N ASN A 75 -34.77 11.59 7.80
CA ASN A 75 -35.71 10.47 7.62
C ASN A 75 -35.96 9.54 8.83
N GLY A 76 -35.93 10.08 10.05
CA GLY A 76 -36.19 9.33 11.28
C GLY A 76 -37.66 9.37 11.64
N THR A 77 -38.18 8.29 12.22
CA THR A 77 -39.40 8.40 13.04
C THR A 77 -39.17 9.45 14.13
N PRO A 78 -40.22 10.17 14.60
CA PRO A 78 -40.08 11.25 15.59
C PRO A 78 -39.29 10.87 16.84
N GLU A 79 -39.29 9.59 17.20
CA GLU A 79 -38.60 9.01 18.36
C GLU A 79 -37.09 8.82 18.19
N ARG A 80 -36.56 8.92 16.95
CA ARG A 80 -35.12 8.80 16.63
C ARG A 80 -34.56 10.01 15.87
N ALA A 81 -35.31 11.11 15.81
CA ALA A 81 -34.90 12.31 15.11
C ALA A 81 -33.67 12.96 15.78
N ILE A 82 -32.51 12.81 15.16
CA ILE A 82 -31.23 13.44 15.58
C ILE A 82 -31.19 14.95 15.28
N MET A 83 -32.20 15.47 14.56
CA MET A 83 -32.31 16.88 14.18
C MET A 83 -33.73 17.39 14.45
N ARG A 84 -33.84 18.54 15.13
CA ARG A 84 -35.10 19.23 15.39
C ARG A 84 -35.05 20.64 14.81
N VAL A 85 -36.06 21.00 14.01
CA VAL A 85 -36.26 22.36 13.53
C VAL A 85 -37.18 23.10 14.50
N VAL A 86 -36.83 24.34 14.86
CA VAL A 86 -37.59 25.16 15.82
C VAL A 86 -37.78 26.59 15.32
N GLY A 87 -38.78 27.29 15.87
CA GLY A 87 -39.11 28.68 15.52
C GLY A 87 -39.69 28.83 14.10
N ASP A 88 -39.60 30.03 13.54
CA ASP A 88 -40.13 30.35 12.20
C ASP A 88 -39.56 29.43 11.10
N ALA A 89 -38.36 28.89 11.31
CA ALA A 89 -37.70 27.94 10.43
C ALA A 89 -38.41 26.58 10.32
N ALA A 90 -39.27 26.23 11.28
CA ALA A 90 -40.08 25.01 11.27
C ALA A 90 -41.39 25.17 10.47
N SER A 91 -41.71 26.39 10.04
CA SER A 91 -42.92 26.66 9.24
C SER A 91 -42.78 26.10 7.84
N GLU A 92 -43.84 25.49 7.31
CA GLU A 92 -43.87 25.07 5.91
C GLU A 92 -43.75 26.30 4.99
N ALA A 93 -42.89 26.21 3.97
CA ALA A 93 -42.77 27.26 2.97
C ALA A 93 -44.05 27.34 2.14
N ALA A 94 -44.58 28.55 1.94
CA ALA A 94 -45.74 28.77 1.10
C ALA A 94 -45.47 28.29 -0.34
N ILE A 95 -46.43 27.55 -0.91
CA ILE A 95 -46.37 27.12 -2.30
C ILE A 95 -46.67 28.33 -3.20
N PRO A 96 -45.80 28.67 -4.16
CA PRO A 96 -46.07 29.79 -5.08
C PRO A 96 -47.25 29.48 -6.00
N PRO A 97 -47.84 30.48 -6.68
CA PRO A 97 -48.81 30.24 -7.74
C PRO A 97 -48.25 29.31 -8.84
N CYS A 98 -49.14 28.56 -9.48
CA CYS A 98 -48.80 27.71 -10.63
C CYS A 98 -48.11 28.55 -11.72
N PRO A 99 -46.94 28.14 -12.22
CA PRO A 99 -46.26 28.87 -13.28
C PRO A 99 -47.04 28.73 -14.59
N LEU A 100 -47.37 29.86 -15.23
CA LEU A 100 -48.17 29.89 -16.47
C LEU A 100 -47.32 29.95 -17.75
N ALA A 101 -46.07 30.43 -17.67
CA ALA A 101 -45.13 30.50 -18.78
C ALA A 101 -43.68 30.62 -18.27
N GLY A 102 -42.71 30.44 -19.16
CA GLY A 102 -41.29 30.66 -18.89
C GLY A 102 -40.53 29.44 -18.36
N ILE A 103 -39.35 29.68 -17.78
CA ILE A 103 -38.43 28.65 -17.27
C ILE A 103 -38.79 28.34 -15.81
N VAL A 104 -39.02 27.05 -15.51
CA VAL A 104 -39.29 26.52 -14.18
C VAL A 104 -38.01 26.02 -13.50
N CYS A 105 -37.10 25.39 -14.24
CA CYS A 105 -35.80 24.95 -13.72
C CYS A 105 -34.65 25.55 -14.53
N HIS A 106 -34.06 26.64 -14.04
CA HIS A 106 -32.96 27.32 -14.72
C HIS A 106 -31.73 26.42 -14.92
N CYS A 107 -31.42 25.55 -13.95
CA CYS A 107 -30.23 24.69 -14.01
C CYS A 107 -30.33 23.60 -15.10
N SER A 108 -31.55 23.19 -15.43
CA SER A 108 -31.82 22.12 -16.41
C SER A 108 -32.53 22.65 -17.67
N GLY A 109 -32.79 23.96 -17.76
CA GLY A 109 -33.50 24.59 -18.89
C GLY A 109 -34.99 24.24 -19.01
N VAL A 110 -35.63 23.68 -17.99
CA VAL A 110 -37.01 23.16 -18.07
C VAL A 110 -38.01 24.31 -18.05
N THR A 111 -38.95 24.33 -19.00
CA THR A 111 -40.01 25.33 -19.15
C THR A 111 -41.38 24.81 -18.73
N VAL A 112 -42.37 25.71 -18.62
CA VAL A 112 -43.77 25.32 -18.40
C VAL A 112 -44.30 24.42 -19.53
N ASN A 113 -43.88 24.67 -20.78
CA ASN A 113 -44.28 23.85 -21.93
C ASN A 113 -43.77 22.41 -21.81
N ASP A 114 -42.58 22.20 -21.25
CA ASP A 114 -42.03 20.86 -21.02
C ASP A 114 -42.83 20.12 -19.93
N LEU A 115 -43.26 20.84 -18.89
CA LEU A 115 -44.14 20.28 -17.87
C LEU A 115 -45.53 19.92 -18.43
N ASP A 116 -46.11 20.76 -19.28
CA ASP A 116 -47.37 20.45 -19.96
C ASP A 116 -47.25 19.25 -20.88
N PHE A 117 -46.15 19.18 -21.62
CA PHE A 117 -45.85 18.09 -22.55
C PHE A 117 -45.70 16.73 -21.85
N ILE A 118 -45.08 16.68 -20.67
CA ILE A 118 -45.01 15.43 -19.90
C ILE A 118 -46.32 15.13 -19.14
N TRP A 119 -47.04 16.15 -18.67
CA TRP A 119 -48.35 15.97 -18.04
C TRP A 119 -49.34 15.29 -18.98
N GLN A 120 -49.39 15.74 -20.24
CA GLN A 120 -50.22 15.15 -21.30
C GLN A 120 -49.87 13.69 -21.61
N ARG A 121 -48.65 13.24 -21.26
CA ARG A 121 -48.21 11.84 -21.42
C ARG A 121 -48.44 10.97 -20.19
N GLY A 122 -49.11 11.48 -19.16
CA GLY A 122 -49.46 10.71 -17.97
C GLY A 122 -48.45 10.78 -16.83
N PHE A 123 -47.46 11.69 -16.89
CA PHE A 123 -46.52 11.89 -15.79
C PHE A 123 -47.15 12.84 -14.76
N HIS A 124 -47.93 12.29 -13.82
CA HIS A 124 -48.73 13.07 -12.84
C HIS A 124 -48.15 13.07 -11.42
N GLU A 125 -47.09 12.31 -11.18
CA GLU A 125 -46.44 12.22 -9.86
C GLU A 125 -45.13 12.99 -9.83
N MET A 126 -44.78 13.60 -8.68
CA MET A 126 -43.57 14.42 -8.51
C MET A 126 -42.29 13.73 -8.97
N GLU A 127 -42.09 12.47 -8.56
CA GLU A 127 -40.88 11.71 -8.87
C GLU A 127 -40.82 11.31 -10.36
N LEU A 128 -41.97 11.12 -11.01
CA LEU A 128 -42.08 10.86 -12.46
C LEU A 128 -41.83 12.14 -13.27
N VAL A 129 -42.43 13.26 -12.85
CA VAL A 129 -42.20 14.60 -13.43
C VAL A 129 -40.73 14.97 -13.38
N LYS A 130 -40.08 14.82 -12.21
CA LYS A 130 -38.64 15.06 -12.01
C LYS A 130 -37.78 14.24 -12.99
N ARG A 131 -38.07 12.95 -13.14
CA ARG A 131 -37.29 12.04 -14.02
C ARG A 131 -37.49 12.35 -15.50
N ALA A 132 -38.71 12.66 -15.91
CA ALA A 132 -39.03 12.92 -17.31
C ALA A 132 -38.51 14.29 -17.78
N THR A 133 -38.47 15.29 -16.90
CA THR A 133 -38.06 16.66 -17.26
C THR A 133 -36.62 16.99 -16.89
N LEU A 134 -35.99 16.21 -16.01
CA LEU A 134 -34.72 16.57 -15.35
C LEU A 134 -34.83 17.84 -14.48
N ALA A 135 -36.04 18.31 -14.17
CA ALA A 135 -36.23 19.42 -13.25
C ALA A 135 -35.85 19.00 -11.83
N GLY A 136 -34.97 19.76 -11.18
CA GLY A 136 -34.49 19.47 -9.83
C GLY A 136 -33.29 18.52 -9.75
N THR A 137 -32.68 18.15 -10.88
CA THR A 137 -31.43 17.35 -10.92
C THR A 137 -30.18 18.19 -11.20
N GLY A 138 -30.33 19.48 -11.54
CA GLY A 138 -29.22 20.40 -11.79
C GLY A 138 -28.43 20.80 -10.53
N SER A 139 -27.49 21.73 -10.67
CA SER A 139 -26.55 22.13 -9.59
C SER A 139 -27.23 22.61 -8.31
N CYS A 140 -28.41 23.22 -8.40
CA CYS A 140 -29.18 23.64 -7.23
C CYS A 140 -29.94 22.50 -6.51
N GLN A 141 -29.93 21.28 -7.06
CA GLN A 141 -30.67 20.11 -6.54
C GLN A 141 -32.16 20.40 -6.29
N GLY A 142 -32.72 21.28 -7.14
CA GLY A 142 -34.11 21.73 -7.13
C GLY A 142 -34.50 22.67 -6.00
N SER A 143 -33.53 23.26 -5.31
CA SER A 143 -33.75 24.34 -4.33
C SER A 143 -34.61 25.49 -4.89
N ALA A 144 -34.47 25.81 -6.19
CA ALA A 144 -35.24 26.86 -6.85
C ALA A 144 -36.56 26.36 -7.48
N CYS A 145 -36.55 25.19 -8.13
CA CYS A 145 -37.68 24.76 -8.96
C CYS A 145 -38.71 23.89 -8.22
N LEU A 146 -38.33 23.25 -7.11
CA LEU A 146 -39.19 22.32 -6.38
C LEU A 146 -40.55 22.94 -5.98
N PRO A 147 -40.64 24.16 -5.43
CA PRO A 147 -41.94 24.75 -5.09
C PRO A 147 -42.84 24.95 -6.33
N HIS A 148 -42.25 25.32 -7.47
CA HIS A 148 -42.99 25.54 -8.72
C HIS A 148 -43.45 24.24 -9.37
N LEU A 149 -42.65 23.17 -9.29
CA LEU A 149 -43.07 21.83 -9.71
C LEU A 149 -44.25 21.32 -8.87
N ARG A 150 -44.20 21.56 -7.55
CA ARG A 150 -45.30 21.21 -6.63
C ARG A 150 -46.57 22.01 -6.93
N ALA A 151 -46.43 23.30 -7.20
CA ALA A 151 -47.54 24.17 -7.60
C ALA A 151 -48.19 23.71 -8.91
N PHE A 152 -47.38 23.39 -9.92
CA PHE A 152 -47.84 22.88 -11.22
C PHE A 152 -48.65 21.58 -11.08
N LEU A 153 -48.14 20.64 -10.28
CA LEU A 153 -48.80 19.36 -10.01
C LEU A 153 -50.08 19.53 -9.19
N ALA A 154 -50.09 20.41 -8.19
CA ALA A 154 -51.28 20.69 -7.38
C ALA A 154 -52.39 21.35 -8.20
N ASP A 155 -52.05 22.28 -9.09
CA ASP A 155 -52.99 22.98 -9.97
C ASP A 155 -53.71 22.04 -10.95
N ARG A 156 -53.00 21.04 -11.51
CA ARG A 156 -53.59 20.10 -12.49
C ARG A 156 -54.14 18.82 -11.86
N GLY A 157 -53.53 18.35 -10.78
CA GLY A 157 -53.87 17.11 -10.10
C GLY A 157 -54.80 17.27 -8.89
N GLY A 158 -55.01 18.51 -8.42
CA GLY A 158 -55.88 18.81 -7.28
C GLY A 158 -55.27 18.50 -5.91
N GLU A 159 -54.05 17.95 -5.85
CA GLU A 159 -53.38 17.57 -4.60
C GLU A 159 -51.92 18.04 -4.57
N LEU A 160 -51.51 18.55 -3.41
CA LEU A 160 -50.12 18.95 -3.19
C LEU A 160 -49.23 17.72 -2.96
N GLN A 161 -48.49 17.35 -3.99
CA GLN A 161 -47.55 16.24 -3.94
C GLN A 161 -46.38 16.50 -2.96
N PRO A 162 -45.86 15.46 -2.27
CA PRO A 162 -44.67 15.59 -1.43
C PRO A 162 -43.44 15.98 -2.28
N PRO A 163 -42.44 16.65 -1.68
CA PRO A 163 -41.23 16.98 -2.40
C PRO A 163 -40.42 15.71 -2.72
N PHE A 164 -39.63 15.73 -3.80
CA PHE A 164 -38.75 14.60 -4.13
C PHE A 164 -37.71 14.34 -3.04
N THR A 165 -37.17 13.12 -3.00
CA THR A 165 -36.22 12.68 -1.95
C THR A 165 -34.98 13.58 -1.87
N ALA A 166 -34.64 14.09 -0.67
CA ALA A 166 -33.39 14.80 -0.42
C ALA A 166 -32.22 13.82 -0.20
N ARG A 167 -31.05 14.10 -0.78
CA ARG A 167 -29.85 13.23 -0.70
C ARG A 167 -28.62 14.05 -0.31
N PRO A 168 -27.75 13.56 0.60
CA PRO A 168 -26.45 14.18 0.82
C PRO A 168 -25.65 14.26 -0.49
N VAL A 169 -24.86 15.30 -0.75
CA VAL A 169 -24.54 16.48 0.08
C VAL A 169 -25.42 17.70 -0.26
N THR A 170 -25.68 18.58 0.72
CA THR A 170 -26.56 19.77 0.53
C THR A 170 -25.94 20.92 -0.26
N ARG A 171 -24.64 20.85 -0.51
CA ARG A 171 -23.92 21.70 -1.47
C ARG A 171 -23.08 20.81 -2.35
N GLN A 172 -22.67 21.32 -3.50
CA GLN A 172 -21.66 20.64 -4.30
C GLN A 172 -20.34 20.60 -3.51
N LEU A 173 -19.74 19.41 -3.47
CA LEU A 173 -18.36 19.21 -3.05
C LEU A 173 -17.53 18.93 -4.30
N THR A 174 -16.32 19.46 -4.32
CA THR A 174 -15.28 19.03 -5.27
C THR A 174 -14.82 17.61 -4.93
N ILE A 175 -14.31 16.88 -5.92
CA ILE A 175 -13.71 15.55 -5.67
C ILE A 175 -12.54 15.69 -4.67
N GLY A 176 -11.77 16.78 -4.73
CA GLY A 176 -10.68 17.06 -3.80
C GLY A 176 -11.11 17.23 -2.34
N GLU A 177 -12.25 17.90 -2.08
CA GLU A 177 -12.81 18.01 -0.73
C GLU A 177 -13.25 16.65 -0.19
N VAL A 178 -13.88 15.82 -1.02
CA VAL A 178 -14.32 14.47 -0.63
C VAL A 178 -13.12 13.52 -0.45
N SER A 179 -12.07 13.70 -1.25
CA SER A 179 -10.86 12.88 -1.23
C SER A 179 -9.80 13.39 -0.25
N ALA A 180 -10.07 14.43 0.54
CA ALA A 180 -9.13 14.94 1.52
C ALA A 180 -8.68 13.82 2.48
N GLY A 181 -7.39 13.53 2.52
CA GLY A 181 -6.80 12.44 3.31
C GLY A 181 -6.84 11.04 2.66
N ALA A 182 -7.51 10.86 1.52
CA ALA A 182 -7.62 9.57 0.84
C ALA A 182 -6.34 9.13 0.09
N HIS A 183 -5.33 10.00 -0.03
CA HIS A 183 -4.10 9.72 -0.77
C HIS A 183 -3.06 8.89 0.02
N HIS A 184 -3.32 8.56 1.29
CA HIS A 184 -2.38 7.83 2.13
C HIS A 184 -2.59 6.31 2.05
N HIS A 185 -2.09 5.69 0.99
CA HIS A 185 -1.92 4.23 0.96
C HIS A 185 -0.63 3.86 1.70
N ALA A 186 -0.74 3.60 3.01
CA ALA A 186 0.37 3.11 3.81
C ALA A 186 0.77 1.71 3.33
N THR A 187 1.94 1.61 2.69
CA THR A 187 2.53 0.32 2.30
C THR A 187 3.59 -0.05 3.32
N PRO A 188 3.36 -1.08 4.16
CA PRO A 188 4.32 -1.51 5.16
C PRO A 188 5.67 -1.92 4.54
N ARG A 189 6.71 -1.77 5.36
CA ARG A 189 8.13 -2.01 5.06
C ARG A 189 8.68 -2.96 6.12
N THR A 190 9.57 -3.86 5.73
CA THR A 190 10.24 -4.75 6.69
C THR A 190 11.31 -3.98 7.46
N ALA A 191 11.80 -4.52 8.58
CA ALA A 191 12.92 -3.94 9.30
C ALA A 191 14.22 -3.89 8.46
N LEU A 192 14.30 -4.68 7.37
CA LEU A 192 15.43 -4.73 6.44
C LEU A 192 15.30 -3.75 5.26
N ASP A 193 14.23 -2.97 5.18
CA ASP A 193 13.94 -2.06 4.06
C ASP A 193 15.07 -1.06 3.80
N ALA A 194 15.74 -0.56 4.85
CA ALA A 194 16.92 0.30 4.71
C ALA A 194 18.14 -0.45 4.16
N GLU A 195 18.40 -1.67 4.66
CA GLU A 195 19.52 -2.51 4.19
C GLU A 195 19.34 -2.90 2.73
N HIS A 196 18.11 -3.22 2.31
CA HIS A 196 17.81 -3.51 0.90
C HIS A 196 18.16 -2.34 -0.02
N ARG A 197 17.77 -1.11 0.35
CA ARG A 197 18.10 0.07 -0.44
C ARG A 197 19.58 0.39 -0.45
N LYS A 198 20.28 0.22 0.69
CA LYS A 198 21.73 0.35 0.78
C LYS A 198 22.47 -0.60 -0.15
N LEU A 199 21.93 -1.80 -0.35
CA LEU A 199 22.46 -2.81 -1.29
C LEU A 199 22.02 -2.58 -2.75
N GLY A 200 21.36 -1.46 -3.05
CA GLY A 200 20.91 -1.13 -4.40
C GLY A 200 19.72 -1.99 -4.88
N ALA A 201 18.93 -2.56 -3.96
CA ALA A 201 17.76 -3.34 -4.34
C ALA A 201 16.73 -2.47 -5.08
N ARG A 202 16.22 -2.97 -6.21
CA ARG A 202 15.00 -2.43 -6.81
C ARG A 202 13.82 -2.85 -5.94
N MET A 203 13.20 -1.90 -5.26
CA MET A 203 12.04 -2.16 -4.40
C MET A 203 10.75 -2.12 -5.23
N GLU A 204 9.91 -3.14 -5.10
CA GLU A 204 8.59 -3.21 -5.76
C GLU A 204 7.49 -3.46 -4.73
N ARG A 205 6.25 -3.10 -5.10
CA ARG A 205 5.06 -3.45 -4.33
C ARG A 205 4.62 -4.86 -4.70
N VAL A 206 4.83 -5.81 -3.79
CA VAL A 206 4.43 -7.21 -3.97
C VAL A 206 3.44 -7.57 -2.87
N GLY A 207 2.18 -7.74 -3.26
CA GLY A 207 1.07 -7.79 -2.31
C GLY A 207 0.92 -6.44 -1.58
N GLY A 208 0.81 -6.48 -0.26
CA GLY A 208 0.69 -5.29 0.59
C GLY A 208 2.02 -4.63 0.98
N TRP A 209 3.18 -5.10 0.49
CA TRP A 209 4.50 -4.74 1.05
C TRP A 209 5.47 -4.17 0.03
N TRP A 210 6.37 -3.29 0.48
CA TRP A 210 7.62 -3.01 -0.23
C TRP A 210 8.59 -4.17 -0.04
N ARG A 211 9.03 -4.79 -1.14
CA ARG A 211 9.94 -5.94 -1.13
C ARG A 211 11.07 -5.78 -2.15
N PRO A 212 12.28 -6.30 -1.89
CA PRO A 212 13.35 -6.28 -2.86
C PRO A 212 12.99 -7.19 -4.04
N TRP A 213 12.72 -6.58 -5.19
CA TRP A 213 12.41 -7.32 -6.41
C TRP A 213 13.65 -8.03 -6.95
N ASN A 214 14.76 -7.32 -7.03
CA ASN A 214 16.10 -7.84 -7.32
C ASN A 214 17.18 -6.85 -6.80
N TYR A 215 18.43 -7.28 -6.82
CA TYR A 215 19.63 -6.51 -6.46
C TYR A 215 20.51 -6.26 -7.70
N GLY A 216 19.89 -6.03 -8.85
CA GLY A 216 20.56 -5.69 -10.12
C GLY A 216 20.72 -6.87 -11.08
N ASN A 217 21.38 -7.96 -10.68
CA ASN A 217 21.62 -9.12 -11.56
C ASN A 217 20.90 -10.39 -11.06
N VAL A 218 19.68 -10.59 -11.56
CA VAL A 218 18.80 -11.73 -11.22
C VAL A 218 19.44 -13.09 -11.49
N LEU A 219 20.29 -13.20 -12.52
CA LEU A 219 20.92 -14.48 -12.84
C LEU A 219 22.02 -14.82 -11.84
N GLU A 220 22.76 -13.83 -11.36
CA GLU A 220 23.73 -14.02 -10.27
C GLU A 220 23.04 -14.39 -8.96
N GLU A 221 21.92 -13.76 -8.63
CA GLU A 221 21.10 -14.12 -7.46
C GLU A 221 20.60 -15.57 -7.55
N TYR A 222 20.08 -15.95 -8.71
CA TYR A 222 19.64 -17.32 -9.00
C TYR A 222 20.77 -18.34 -8.80
N TRP A 223 21.97 -18.06 -9.34
CA TRP A 223 23.12 -18.96 -9.18
C TRP A 223 23.71 -18.93 -7.78
N ALA A 224 23.61 -17.83 -7.03
CA ALA A 224 23.97 -17.79 -5.62
C ALA A 224 23.13 -18.79 -4.82
N VAL A 225 21.83 -18.89 -5.09
CA VAL A 225 20.96 -19.91 -4.48
C VAL A 225 21.33 -21.32 -4.96
N ARG A 226 21.44 -21.55 -6.28
CA ARG A 226 21.61 -22.91 -6.85
C ARG A 226 23.01 -23.50 -6.62
N ALA A 227 24.05 -22.68 -6.66
CA ALA A 227 25.45 -23.13 -6.66
C ALA A 227 26.24 -22.74 -5.39
N GLY A 228 25.75 -21.80 -4.59
CA GLY A 228 26.48 -21.29 -3.41
C GLY A 228 25.60 -21.16 -2.16
N VAL A 229 25.55 -19.95 -1.61
CA VAL A 229 24.62 -19.56 -0.55
C VAL A 229 24.06 -18.18 -0.84
N SER A 230 22.79 -18.01 -0.50
CA SER A 230 22.08 -16.75 -0.62
C SER A 230 21.17 -16.54 0.58
N ILE A 231 20.85 -15.26 0.84
CA ILE A 231 19.87 -14.87 1.84
C ILE A 231 18.72 -14.06 1.21
N GLY A 232 17.51 -14.23 1.72
CA GLY A 232 16.32 -13.53 1.21
C GLY A 232 15.42 -13.05 2.34
N ASP A 233 14.77 -11.91 2.16
CA ASP A 233 13.83 -11.36 3.13
C ASP A 233 12.43 -11.97 2.94
N VAL A 234 12.04 -12.80 3.91
CA VAL A 234 10.72 -13.45 4.01
C VAL A 234 9.94 -12.97 5.23
N SER A 235 10.30 -11.79 5.76
CA SER A 235 9.63 -11.17 6.91
C SER A 235 8.16 -10.87 6.63
N THR A 236 7.80 -10.67 5.36
CA THR A 236 6.42 -10.33 4.94
C THR A 236 5.43 -11.49 5.02
N LEU A 237 5.88 -12.74 5.22
CA LEU A 237 4.95 -13.88 5.40
C LEU A 237 4.07 -13.65 6.62
N GLY A 238 2.80 -14.05 6.55
CA GLY A 238 1.94 -14.05 7.73
C GLY A 238 2.50 -14.99 8.78
N LYS A 239 2.55 -14.55 10.04
CA LYS A 239 3.09 -15.31 11.17
C LYS A 239 2.10 -15.22 12.32
N MET A 240 1.57 -16.34 12.78
CA MET A 240 0.57 -16.35 13.84
C MET A 240 0.81 -17.48 14.82
N GLN A 241 0.74 -17.18 16.10
CA GLN A 241 0.87 -18.16 17.16
C GLN A 241 -0.49 -18.50 17.74
N ILE A 242 -0.77 -19.80 17.83
CA ILE A 242 -1.98 -20.36 18.41
C ILE A 242 -1.56 -21.15 19.66
N SER A 243 -2.18 -20.86 20.79
CA SER A 243 -1.96 -21.60 22.02
C SER A 243 -3.23 -21.83 22.83
N GLY A 244 -3.22 -22.78 23.75
CA GLY A 244 -4.37 -23.09 24.61
C GLY A 244 -4.79 -24.56 24.54
N PRO A 245 -5.66 -25.00 25.46
CA PRO A 245 -6.10 -26.40 25.53
C PRO A 245 -6.74 -26.88 24.22
N ASP A 246 -7.48 -26.02 23.53
CA ASP A 246 -8.23 -26.38 22.33
C ASP A 246 -7.47 -26.09 21.03
N ALA A 247 -6.17 -25.74 21.10
CA ALA A 247 -5.39 -25.37 19.92
C ALA A 247 -5.31 -26.50 18.88
N LEU A 248 -5.12 -27.76 19.33
CA LEU A 248 -5.15 -28.90 18.41
C LEU A 248 -6.54 -29.07 17.80
N GLU A 249 -7.60 -28.94 18.59
CA GLU A 249 -8.97 -29.12 18.13
C GLU A 249 -9.36 -28.09 17.07
N LEU A 250 -9.02 -26.81 17.30
CA LEU A 250 -9.19 -25.74 16.31
C LEU A 250 -8.50 -26.10 14.99
N LEU A 251 -7.21 -26.44 15.03
CA LEU A 251 -6.44 -26.69 13.82
C LEU A 251 -6.86 -27.99 13.12
N GLU A 252 -7.24 -29.03 13.88
CA GLU A 252 -7.74 -30.29 13.35
C GLU A 252 -9.11 -30.11 12.67
N ARG A 253 -9.96 -29.19 13.14
CA ARG A 253 -11.23 -28.86 12.48
C ARG A 253 -11.05 -27.86 11.32
N LEU A 254 -10.04 -27.00 11.37
CA LEU A 254 -9.84 -25.99 10.34
C LEU A 254 -9.14 -26.54 9.09
N TYR A 255 -8.06 -27.29 9.27
CA TYR A 255 -7.21 -27.71 8.15
C TYR A 255 -7.59 -29.09 7.59
N PRO A 256 -7.43 -29.32 6.28
CA PRO A 256 -7.71 -30.61 5.64
C PRO A 256 -6.66 -31.69 5.96
N THR A 257 -5.49 -31.33 6.52
CA THR A 257 -4.45 -32.28 6.95
C THR A 257 -4.74 -32.84 8.34
N GLN A 258 -4.10 -33.95 8.73
CA GLN A 258 -4.21 -34.51 10.08
C GLN A 258 -3.20 -33.88 11.04
N VAL A 259 -3.58 -32.80 11.73
CA VAL A 259 -2.67 -31.96 12.55
C VAL A 259 -2.09 -32.73 13.73
N ALA A 260 -2.88 -33.61 14.35
CA ALA A 260 -2.47 -34.43 15.50
C ALA A 260 -1.23 -35.32 15.23
N THR A 261 -0.91 -35.60 13.97
CA THR A 261 0.28 -36.41 13.59
C THR A 261 1.56 -35.60 13.45
N ILE A 262 1.48 -34.26 13.54
CA ILE A 262 2.67 -33.40 13.55
C ILE A 262 3.33 -33.56 14.92
N LYS A 263 4.57 -34.03 14.97
CA LYS A 263 5.33 -34.17 16.22
C LYS A 263 5.86 -32.80 16.66
N ALA A 264 6.06 -32.62 17.97
CA ALA A 264 6.73 -31.42 18.48
C ALA A 264 8.09 -31.23 17.80
N GLY A 265 8.45 -29.97 17.50
CA GLY A 265 9.67 -29.66 16.73
C GLY A 265 9.57 -29.97 15.24
N ARG A 266 8.38 -30.25 14.70
CA ARG A 266 8.16 -30.52 13.27
C ARG A 266 7.16 -29.53 12.69
N SER A 267 7.29 -29.31 11.39
CA SER A 267 6.36 -28.53 10.59
C SER A 267 5.73 -29.38 9.49
N ARG A 268 4.63 -28.88 8.92
CA ARG A 268 3.97 -29.48 7.77
C ARG A 268 3.39 -28.40 6.86
N TYR A 269 3.58 -28.56 5.55
CA TYR A 269 2.87 -27.78 4.55
C TYR A 269 1.37 -28.08 4.56
N VAL A 270 0.55 -27.03 4.51
CA VAL A 270 -0.89 -27.12 4.59
C VAL A 270 -1.57 -26.18 3.60
N LEU A 271 -2.77 -26.57 3.17
CA LEU A 271 -3.70 -25.71 2.45
C LEU A 271 -4.76 -25.21 3.43
N LEU A 272 -5.08 -23.92 3.38
CA LEU A 272 -6.25 -23.35 4.04
C LEU A 272 -7.41 -23.30 3.05
N LEU A 273 -8.54 -23.91 3.40
CA LEU A 273 -9.72 -23.99 2.54
C LEU A 273 -10.86 -23.13 3.07
N ASP A 274 -11.69 -22.65 2.15
CA ASP A 274 -13.01 -22.12 2.49
C ASP A 274 -14.04 -23.24 2.67
N GLU A 275 -15.25 -22.89 3.08
CA GLU A 275 -16.36 -23.84 3.24
C GLU A 275 -16.78 -24.53 1.93
N ARG A 276 -16.45 -23.94 0.78
CA ARG A 276 -16.71 -24.47 -0.57
C ARG A 276 -15.58 -25.41 -1.03
N GLY A 277 -14.55 -25.62 -0.22
CA GLY A 277 -13.42 -26.50 -0.52
C GLY A 277 -12.41 -25.87 -1.49
N TYR A 278 -12.46 -24.56 -1.71
CA TYR A 278 -11.49 -23.81 -2.51
C TYR A 278 -10.31 -23.38 -1.66
N VAL A 279 -9.11 -23.40 -2.24
CA VAL A 279 -7.89 -22.94 -1.58
C VAL A 279 -7.92 -21.43 -1.44
N MET A 280 -7.82 -20.95 -0.20
CA MET A 280 -7.77 -19.52 0.14
C MET A 280 -6.35 -19.03 0.38
N ASP A 281 -5.54 -19.88 1.00
CA ASP A 281 -4.16 -19.61 1.38
C ASP A 281 -3.41 -20.94 1.57
N ASP A 282 -2.10 -20.86 1.72
CA ASP A 282 -1.24 -21.98 2.09
C ASP A 282 -0.12 -21.55 3.02
N GLY A 283 0.64 -22.52 3.52
CA GLY A 283 1.77 -22.26 4.39
C GLY A 283 2.13 -23.46 5.26
N LEU A 284 2.51 -23.20 6.52
CA LEU A 284 2.96 -24.23 7.45
C LEU A 284 2.15 -24.22 8.75
N ILE A 285 1.92 -25.42 9.28
CA ILE A 285 1.67 -25.62 10.71
C ILE A 285 2.95 -26.15 11.35
N CYS A 286 3.45 -25.46 12.35
CA CYS A 286 4.62 -25.81 13.15
C CYS A 286 4.17 -26.15 14.56
N LYS A 287 4.47 -27.37 15.06
CA LYS A 287 4.13 -27.75 16.43
C LYS A 287 5.27 -27.38 17.37
N ASP A 288 5.08 -26.34 18.16
CA ASP A 288 6.07 -25.80 19.10
C ASP A 288 6.07 -26.56 20.42
N GLY A 289 4.89 -27.02 20.84
CA GLY A 289 4.68 -27.83 22.03
C GLY A 289 3.34 -28.55 21.97
N ASP A 290 2.88 -29.09 23.10
CA ASP A 290 1.64 -29.88 23.15
C ASP A 290 0.41 -29.04 22.79
N THR A 291 0.36 -27.81 23.31
CA THR A 291 -0.75 -26.86 23.18
C THR A 291 -0.35 -25.56 22.50
N ARG A 292 0.76 -25.55 21.74
CA ARG A 292 1.29 -24.35 21.07
C ARG A 292 1.74 -24.67 19.65
N TYR A 293 1.28 -23.86 18.71
CA TYR A 293 1.56 -23.98 17.30
C TYR A 293 1.88 -22.61 16.70
N THR A 294 2.78 -22.59 15.73
CA THR A 294 3.01 -21.44 14.86
C THR A 294 2.46 -21.75 13.47
N LEU A 295 1.68 -20.82 12.93
CA LEU A 295 1.13 -20.85 11.59
C LEU A 295 1.88 -19.83 10.74
N THR A 296 2.13 -20.20 9.49
CA THR A 296 2.60 -19.28 8.46
C THR A 296 1.62 -19.21 7.31
N PHE A 297 1.53 -18.04 6.68
CA PHE A 297 0.62 -17.75 5.56
C PHE A 297 1.36 -16.99 4.47
N THR A 298 0.79 -16.94 3.26
CA THR A 298 1.29 -16.05 2.22
C THR A 298 1.25 -14.59 2.65
N SER A 299 2.13 -13.76 2.09
CA SER A 299 2.19 -12.33 2.44
C SER A 299 0.91 -11.56 2.08
N GLY A 300 0.21 -11.96 1.01
CA GLY A 300 -1.04 -11.34 0.59
C GLY A 300 -2.26 -11.85 1.36
N GLY A 301 -2.26 -13.13 1.78
CA GLY A 301 -3.39 -13.75 2.45
C GLY A 301 -3.38 -13.63 3.99
N ALA A 302 -2.25 -13.24 4.60
CA ALA A 302 -2.05 -13.20 6.05
C ALA A 302 -3.20 -12.56 6.85
N THR A 303 -3.67 -11.37 6.48
CA THR A 303 -4.77 -10.68 7.19
C THR A 303 -6.07 -11.46 7.10
N PHE A 304 -6.40 -11.96 5.91
CA PHE A 304 -7.62 -12.73 5.71
C PHE A 304 -7.55 -14.07 6.47
N ALA A 305 -6.42 -14.76 6.38
CA ALA A 305 -6.20 -16.03 7.09
C ALA A 305 -6.26 -15.88 8.61
N GLU A 306 -5.76 -14.76 9.16
CA GLU A 306 -5.93 -14.44 10.58
C GLU A 306 -7.42 -14.34 10.95
N LEU A 307 -8.18 -13.52 10.23
CA LEU A 307 -9.61 -13.33 10.48
C LEU A 307 -10.35 -14.67 10.39
N TRP A 308 -10.03 -15.47 9.37
CA TRP A 308 -10.61 -16.80 9.20
C TRP A 308 -10.37 -17.72 10.40
N VAL A 309 -9.14 -17.76 10.93
CA VAL A 309 -8.83 -18.57 12.11
C VAL A 309 -9.57 -18.06 13.35
N ARG A 310 -9.66 -16.73 13.53
CA ARG A 310 -10.37 -16.09 14.66
C ARG A 310 -11.86 -16.37 14.62
N ASP A 311 -12.50 -16.18 13.46
CA ASP A 311 -13.93 -16.39 13.27
C ASP A 311 -14.33 -17.83 13.59
N TRP A 312 -13.55 -18.81 13.16
CA TRP A 312 -13.81 -20.22 13.47
C TRP A 312 -13.56 -20.56 14.94
N ALA A 313 -12.51 -20.02 15.54
CA ALA A 313 -12.26 -20.20 16.98
C ALA A 313 -13.41 -19.67 17.84
N GLU A 314 -13.91 -18.47 17.51
CA GLU A 314 -15.04 -17.84 18.20
C GLU A 314 -16.35 -18.59 17.94
N SER A 315 -16.64 -18.92 16.67
CA SER A 315 -17.87 -19.63 16.28
C SER A 315 -17.98 -21.02 16.91
N TRP A 316 -16.86 -21.68 17.16
CA TRP A 316 -16.82 -22.97 17.86
C TRP A 316 -16.69 -22.85 19.38
N GLY A 317 -16.55 -21.63 19.92
CA GLY A 317 -16.43 -21.40 21.36
C GLY A 317 -15.19 -22.06 21.99
N LEU A 318 -14.07 -22.11 21.25
CA LEU A 318 -12.85 -22.81 21.68
C LEU A 318 -11.97 -21.93 22.58
N ASP A 319 -11.38 -22.53 23.61
CA ASP A 319 -10.44 -21.86 24.52
C ASP A 319 -9.03 -21.82 23.91
N VAL A 320 -8.80 -20.81 23.07
CA VAL A 320 -7.52 -20.54 22.39
C VAL A 320 -7.07 -19.10 22.56
N ARG A 321 -5.74 -18.88 22.53
CA ARG A 321 -5.11 -17.56 22.39
C ARG A 321 -4.46 -17.48 21.03
N ILE A 322 -4.76 -16.40 20.30
CA ILE A 322 -4.30 -16.15 18.94
C ILE A 322 -3.52 -14.84 18.93
N LEU A 323 -2.22 -14.93 18.65
CA LEU A 323 -1.32 -13.79 18.56
C LEU A 323 -0.79 -13.66 17.13
N ASN A 324 -1.12 -12.57 16.44
CA ASN A 324 -0.49 -12.22 15.18
C ASN A 324 0.91 -11.63 15.47
N GLN A 325 1.94 -12.25 14.88
CA GLN A 325 3.34 -11.88 15.02
C GLN A 325 3.96 -11.44 13.69
N THR A 326 3.15 -11.16 12.68
CA THR A 326 3.60 -10.79 11.32
C THR A 326 4.48 -9.55 11.33
N LEU A 327 4.14 -8.53 12.13
CA LEU A 327 4.91 -7.29 12.23
C LEU A 327 6.04 -7.35 13.26
N SER A 328 5.89 -8.17 14.31
CA SER A 328 6.88 -8.23 15.39
C SER A 328 8.05 -9.15 15.09
N LEU A 329 7.89 -10.08 14.14
CA LEU A 329 8.96 -11.00 13.74
C LEU A 329 9.49 -10.67 12.34
N GLY A 330 10.81 -10.50 12.25
CA GLY A 330 11.54 -10.62 11.00
C GLY A 330 11.75 -12.09 10.61
N ALA A 331 12.00 -12.36 9.33
CA ALA A 331 12.40 -13.69 8.88
C ALA A 331 13.37 -13.62 7.69
N ILE A 332 14.54 -14.24 7.86
CA ILE A 332 15.57 -14.33 6.82
C ILE A 332 15.65 -15.77 6.34
N ASN A 333 15.46 -15.98 5.04
CA ASN A 333 15.71 -17.27 4.40
C ASN A 333 17.19 -17.38 4.08
N VAL A 334 17.87 -18.43 4.54
CA VAL A 334 19.25 -18.80 4.19
C VAL A 334 19.18 -20.06 3.34
N THR A 335 19.59 -19.98 2.08
CA THR A 335 19.36 -21.05 1.10
C THR A 335 20.54 -21.28 0.17
N GLY A 336 20.71 -22.53 -0.26
CA GLY A 336 21.75 -22.99 -1.17
C GLY A 336 22.57 -24.14 -0.58
N PRO A 337 23.38 -24.83 -1.41
CA PRO A 337 24.20 -25.96 -0.96
C PRO A 337 25.14 -25.61 0.21
N LEU A 338 25.59 -24.35 0.32
CA LEU A 338 26.47 -23.89 1.39
C LEU A 338 25.74 -23.27 2.59
N ALA A 339 24.39 -23.29 2.62
CA ALA A 339 23.60 -22.69 3.68
C ALA A 339 23.92 -23.26 5.08
N ALA A 340 24.12 -24.58 5.19
CA ALA A 340 24.47 -25.21 6.46
C ALA A 340 25.88 -24.84 6.94
N GLU A 341 26.81 -24.60 6.02
CA GLU A 341 28.16 -24.14 6.38
C GLU A 341 28.13 -22.71 6.93
N LEU A 342 27.40 -21.81 6.25
CA LEU A 342 27.21 -20.43 6.73
C LEU A 342 26.56 -20.42 8.12
N LEU A 343 25.51 -21.22 8.32
CA LEU A 343 24.83 -21.29 9.61
C LEU A 343 25.71 -21.88 10.72
N ALA A 344 26.62 -22.80 10.41
CA ALA A 344 27.59 -23.29 11.38
C ALA A 344 28.60 -22.22 11.80
N ARG A 345 29.10 -21.41 10.86
CA ARG A 345 29.90 -20.21 11.17
C ARG A 345 29.11 -19.23 12.04
N ALA A 346 27.81 -19.10 11.77
CA ALA A 346 26.84 -18.32 12.54
C ALA A 346 26.51 -18.92 13.94
N GLY A 347 27.10 -20.05 14.33
CA GLY A 347 26.90 -20.69 15.64
C GLY A 347 25.87 -21.84 15.66
N LEU A 348 25.19 -22.14 14.54
CA LEU A 348 24.23 -23.23 14.43
C LEU A 348 24.88 -24.50 13.83
N THR A 349 25.58 -25.27 14.67
CA THR A 349 26.30 -26.48 14.24
C THR A 349 25.40 -27.71 14.09
N ASN A 350 24.25 -27.75 14.78
CA ASN A 350 23.29 -28.86 14.74
C ASN A 350 21.92 -28.38 14.26
N PRO A 351 21.77 -28.05 12.96
CA PRO A 351 20.51 -27.56 12.42
C PRO A 351 19.43 -28.67 12.40
N PRO A 352 18.13 -28.30 12.40
CA PRO A 352 17.07 -29.29 12.44
C PRO A 352 17.00 -30.15 11.16
N PRO A 353 16.41 -31.36 11.21
CA PRO A 353 16.17 -32.17 10.02
C PRO A 353 15.09 -31.55 9.11
N TYR A 354 14.99 -31.96 7.83
CA TYR A 354 14.01 -31.40 6.88
C TYR A 354 12.58 -31.44 7.43
N MET A 355 11.81 -30.35 7.32
CA MET A 355 10.52 -30.09 8.00
C MET A 355 10.58 -30.15 9.53
N GLY A 356 11.75 -29.83 10.08
CA GLY A 356 12.01 -29.71 11.51
C GLY A 356 12.21 -28.26 11.89
N GLN A 357 12.04 -27.99 13.18
CA GLN A 357 12.28 -26.68 13.76
C GLN A 357 13.00 -26.78 15.10
N MET A 358 13.65 -25.69 15.49
CA MET A 358 14.26 -25.54 16.81
C MET A 358 14.41 -24.06 17.18
N GLU A 359 14.61 -23.79 18.46
CA GLU A 359 15.14 -22.49 18.91
C GLU A 359 16.67 -22.56 18.93
N ALA A 360 17.33 -21.50 18.49
CA ALA A 360 18.78 -21.37 18.53
C ALA A 360 19.19 -19.89 18.55
N THR A 361 20.40 -19.61 19.02
CA THR A 361 21.04 -18.31 18.79
C THR A 361 21.85 -18.40 17.51
N VAL A 362 21.60 -17.50 16.54
CA VAL A 362 22.30 -17.44 15.26
C VAL A 362 22.90 -16.05 15.12
N ALA A 363 24.23 -15.97 14.98
CA ALA A 363 24.98 -14.71 14.94
C ALA A 363 24.58 -13.74 16.07
N GLY A 364 24.40 -14.26 17.29
CA GLY A 364 23.99 -13.48 18.47
C GLY A 364 22.49 -13.20 18.59
N ALA A 365 21.67 -13.45 17.57
CA ALA A 365 20.23 -13.22 17.59
C ALA A 365 19.43 -14.48 17.99
N PRO A 366 18.49 -14.41 18.96
CA PRO A 366 17.56 -15.50 19.25
C PRO A 366 16.63 -15.74 18.05
N CYS A 367 16.66 -16.96 17.52
CA CYS A 367 15.91 -17.36 16.34
C CYS A 367 15.10 -18.62 16.60
N ARG A 368 13.90 -18.67 16.02
CA ARG A 368 13.24 -19.92 15.65
C ARG A 368 13.68 -20.30 14.24
N VAL A 369 14.36 -21.44 14.13
CA VAL A 369 14.89 -21.93 12.87
C VAL A 369 13.95 -22.99 12.30
N TYR A 370 13.44 -22.75 11.10
CA TYR A 370 12.62 -23.71 10.36
C TYR A 370 13.41 -24.26 9.18
N ARG A 371 13.50 -25.58 9.03
CA ARG A 371 14.11 -26.18 7.84
C ARG A 371 13.04 -26.59 6.83
N LEU A 372 12.89 -25.79 5.80
CA LEU A 372 12.02 -26.02 4.65
C LEU A 372 12.62 -25.37 3.41
N SER A 373 12.08 -25.67 2.23
CA SER A 373 12.58 -25.11 0.99
C SER A 373 11.47 -24.75 0.03
N PHE A 374 11.40 -23.46 -0.32
CA PHE A 374 10.59 -22.98 -1.44
C PHE A 374 11.42 -22.84 -2.74
N THR A 375 12.75 -22.78 -2.62
CA THR A 375 13.70 -22.67 -3.73
C THR A 375 14.10 -24.02 -4.36
N GLY A 376 13.82 -25.13 -3.65
CA GLY A 376 14.27 -26.47 -4.03
C GLY A 376 15.68 -26.82 -3.57
N GLU A 377 16.39 -25.90 -2.94
CA GLU A 377 17.73 -26.10 -2.36
C GLU A 377 17.65 -26.37 -0.85
N LEU A 378 18.77 -26.75 -0.24
CA LEU A 378 18.87 -26.73 1.22
C LEU A 378 18.55 -25.31 1.72
N SER A 379 17.68 -25.20 2.71
CA SER A 379 17.10 -23.92 3.09
C SER A 379 16.62 -23.91 4.53
N TYR A 380 16.79 -22.76 5.17
CA TYR A 380 16.42 -22.49 6.55
C TYR A 380 15.79 -21.10 6.63
N GLU A 381 14.68 -20.97 7.35
CA GLU A 381 14.12 -19.67 7.71
C GLU A 381 14.45 -19.36 9.17
N LEU A 382 15.07 -18.21 9.39
CA LEU A 382 15.44 -17.69 10.70
C LEU A 382 14.39 -16.66 11.12
N HIS A 383 13.38 -17.07 11.88
CA HIS A 383 12.37 -16.16 12.41
C HIS A 383 12.86 -15.60 13.75
N HIS A 384 12.89 -14.28 13.89
CA HIS A 384 13.51 -13.57 15.02
C HIS A 384 12.73 -12.29 15.31
N ASP A 385 12.94 -11.68 16.48
CA ASP A 385 12.37 -10.36 16.73
C ASP A 385 12.89 -9.36 15.69
N SER A 386 11.98 -8.59 15.10
CA SER A 386 12.27 -7.60 14.06
C SER A 386 13.40 -6.62 14.43
N ILE A 387 13.61 -6.34 15.72
CA ILE A 387 14.70 -5.47 16.19
C ILE A 387 16.09 -6.02 15.84
N HIS A 388 16.22 -7.33 15.64
CA HIS A 388 17.49 -7.98 15.32
C HIS A 388 17.74 -8.14 13.82
N SER A 389 16.79 -7.73 12.96
CA SER A 389 16.85 -8.07 11.54
C SER A 389 18.09 -7.52 10.84
N SER A 390 18.37 -6.21 10.95
CA SER A 390 19.53 -5.60 10.29
C SER A 390 20.85 -6.19 10.79
N THR A 391 20.99 -6.39 12.11
CA THR A 391 22.20 -6.98 12.71
C THR A 391 22.42 -8.41 12.21
N LEU A 392 21.38 -9.25 12.24
CA LEU A 392 21.47 -10.63 11.76
C LEU A 392 21.77 -10.70 10.26
N TRP A 393 21.11 -9.86 9.45
CA TRP A 393 21.34 -9.79 8.00
C TRP A 393 22.78 -9.44 7.66
N ASN A 394 23.30 -8.36 8.25
CA ASN A 394 24.67 -7.90 8.02
C ASN A 394 25.70 -8.90 8.53
N ALA A 395 25.43 -9.58 9.65
CA ALA A 395 26.30 -10.62 10.17
C ALA A 395 26.40 -11.83 9.23
N LEU A 396 25.28 -12.28 8.66
CA LEU A 396 25.27 -13.39 7.71
C LEU A 396 26.01 -13.03 6.41
N LEU A 397 25.84 -11.80 5.90
CA LEU A 397 26.59 -11.30 4.75
C LEU A 397 28.10 -11.28 5.01
N ALA A 398 28.52 -10.81 6.19
CA ALA A 398 29.93 -10.77 6.56
C ALA A 398 30.54 -12.18 6.68
N LEU A 399 29.84 -13.10 7.35
CA LEU A 399 30.31 -14.49 7.55
C LEU A 399 30.40 -15.30 6.26
N GLY A 400 29.59 -14.97 5.26
CA GLY A 400 29.54 -15.63 3.96
C GLY A 400 30.34 -14.94 2.86
N ALA A 401 31.08 -13.86 3.16
CA ALA A 401 31.75 -13.04 2.16
C ALA A 401 32.76 -13.84 1.31
N ASP A 402 33.56 -14.70 1.94
CA ASP A 402 34.50 -15.62 1.26
C ASP A 402 33.79 -16.76 0.51
N MET A 403 32.52 -17.02 0.83
CA MET A 403 31.67 -18.00 0.16
C MET A 403 30.94 -17.40 -1.07
N GLY A 404 31.13 -16.10 -1.33
CA GLY A 404 30.43 -15.39 -2.40
C GLY A 404 28.94 -15.22 -2.15
N ILE A 405 28.52 -15.09 -0.88
CA ILE A 405 27.12 -14.87 -0.52
C ILE A 405 26.53 -13.67 -1.26
N LYS A 406 25.32 -13.83 -1.79
CA LYS A 406 24.55 -12.73 -2.38
C LYS A 406 23.11 -12.77 -1.89
N PRO A 407 22.49 -11.64 -1.54
CA PRO A 407 21.06 -11.62 -1.30
C PRO A 407 20.30 -11.92 -2.60
N HIS A 408 19.09 -12.48 -2.50
CA HIS A 408 18.20 -12.65 -3.64
C HIS A 408 16.87 -11.93 -3.41
N GLY A 409 16.32 -11.37 -4.49
CA GLY A 409 15.02 -10.74 -4.52
C GLY A 409 13.91 -11.70 -4.94
N ILE A 410 12.69 -11.13 -5.05
CA ILE A 410 11.50 -11.87 -5.47
C ILE A 410 11.65 -12.44 -6.88
N GLU A 411 12.29 -11.73 -7.80
CA GLU A 411 12.40 -12.19 -9.19
C GLU A 411 13.17 -13.50 -9.32
N ALA A 412 14.29 -13.63 -8.61
CA ALA A 412 15.05 -14.88 -8.56
C ALA A 412 14.24 -16.00 -7.87
N LEU A 413 13.54 -15.67 -6.77
CA LEU A 413 12.68 -16.61 -6.04
C LEU A 413 11.56 -17.17 -6.92
N LEU A 414 10.93 -16.33 -7.75
CA LEU A 414 9.87 -16.74 -8.67
C LEU A 414 10.35 -17.77 -9.69
N LYS A 415 11.61 -17.66 -10.17
CA LYS A 415 12.21 -18.68 -11.05
C LYS A 415 12.46 -19.98 -10.30
N LEU A 416 13.08 -19.89 -9.12
CA LEU A 416 13.47 -21.04 -8.31
C LEU A 416 12.27 -21.89 -7.88
N ARG A 417 11.18 -21.24 -7.43
CA ARG A 417 9.94 -21.93 -7.04
C ARG A 417 9.22 -22.54 -8.23
N LEU A 418 9.23 -21.85 -9.38
CA LEU A 418 8.59 -22.33 -10.61
C LEU A 418 9.27 -23.60 -11.12
N GLU A 419 10.59 -23.69 -11.06
CA GLU A 419 11.33 -24.92 -11.39
C GLU A 419 10.93 -26.11 -10.50
N LYS A 420 10.44 -25.85 -9.28
CA LYS A 420 9.88 -26.88 -8.38
C LYS A 420 8.38 -27.11 -8.59
N GLY A 421 7.73 -26.37 -9.48
CA GLY A 421 6.29 -26.40 -9.68
C GLY A 421 5.50 -26.01 -8.42
N HIS A 422 6.13 -25.27 -7.50
CA HIS A 422 5.44 -24.75 -6.33
C HIS A 422 4.47 -23.64 -6.76
N ILE A 423 3.25 -23.71 -6.25
CA ILE A 423 2.20 -22.74 -6.54
C ILE A 423 2.43 -21.44 -5.74
N LEU A 424 1.90 -20.35 -6.27
CA LEU A 424 1.62 -19.12 -5.53
C LEU A 424 0.12 -18.91 -5.47
N VAL A 425 -0.43 -18.92 -4.25
CA VAL A 425 -1.86 -18.62 -4.05
C VAL A 425 -2.15 -17.20 -4.56
N GLY A 426 -3.21 -17.06 -5.34
CA GLY A 426 -3.61 -15.83 -6.02
C GLY A 426 -2.99 -15.60 -7.40
N GLN A 427 -1.95 -16.36 -7.77
CA GLN A 427 -1.37 -16.35 -9.13
C GLN A 427 -1.63 -17.67 -9.85
N ASP A 428 -1.29 -18.80 -9.23
CA ASP A 428 -1.51 -20.15 -9.78
C ASP A 428 -2.86 -20.74 -9.36
N SER A 429 -3.57 -20.08 -8.45
CA SER A 429 -4.90 -20.47 -7.98
C SER A 429 -5.94 -19.41 -8.31
N ASP A 430 -7.05 -19.83 -8.91
CA ASP A 430 -8.31 -19.11 -9.04
C ASP A 430 -9.21 -19.21 -7.79
N PHE A 431 -10.24 -18.37 -7.72
CA PHE A 431 -11.30 -18.39 -6.69
C PHE A 431 -12.05 -19.74 -6.56
N ASP A 432 -11.94 -20.61 -7.57
CA ASP A 432 -12.58 -21.93 -7.63
C ASP A 432 -11.56 -23.09 -7.65
N SER A 433 -10.34 -22.83 -7.18
CA SER A 433 -9.26 -23.80 -7.14
C SER A 433 -9.47 -24.80 -6.01
N THR A 434 -9.83 -26.03 -6.36
CA THR A 434 -9.85 -27.13 -5.40
C THR A 434 -8.46 -27.80 -5.33
N PRO A 435 -8.12 -28.48 -4.22
CA PRO A 435 -6.88 -29.25 -4.12
C PRO A 435 -6.68 -30.25 -5.27
N ARG A 436 -7.76 -30.87 -5.77
CA ARG A 436 -7.72 -31.79 -6.92
C ARG A 436 -7.35 -31.09 -8.23
N ARG A 437 -7.95 -29.93 -8.49
CA ARG A 437 -7.62 -29.07 -9.64
C ARG A 437 -6.17 -28.57 -9.61
N LEU A 438 -5.60 -28.40 -8.43
CA LEU A 438 -4.20 -28.00 -8.24
C LEU A 438 -3.21 -29.18 -8.18
N GLN A 439 -3.66 -30.44 -8.24
CA GLN A 439 -2.80 -31.62 -7.99
C GLN A 439 -2.23 -31.70 -6.55
N HIS A 440 -2.91 -31.09 -5.58
CA HIS A 440 -2.50 -31.04 -4.17
C HIS A 440 -3.35 -31.94 -3.24
N GLU A 441 -3.97 -32.99 -3.78
CA GLU A 441 -4.78 -33.94 -2.99
C GLU A 441 -3.98 -34.61 -1.87
N TRP A 442 -2.66 -34.72 -2.03
CA TRP A 442 -1.75 -35.26 -1.01
C TRP A 442 -1.79 -34.48 0.33
N ALA A 443 -2.15 -33.19 0.29
CA ALA A 443 -2.28 -32.32 1.45
C ALA A 443 -3.64 -32.46 2.18
N VAL A 444 -4.59 -33.20 1.60
CA VAL A 444 -5.95 -33.40 2.13
C VAL A 444 -6.10 -34.82 2.68
N LYS A 445 -6.76 -34.95 3.83
CA LYS A 445 -7.12 -36.24 4.45
C LYS A 445 -8.64 -36.34 4.55
N LEU A 446 -9.28 -36.77 3.46
CA LEU A 446 -10.75 -36.86 3.35
C LEU A 446 -11.37 -37.84 4.36
N GLU A 447 -10.57 -38.78 4.85
CA GLU A 447 -10.93 -39.77 5.86
C GLU A 447 -11.16 -39.16 7.24
N LYS A 448 -10.65 -37.94 7.49
CA LYS A 448 -10.95 -37.20 8.72
C LYS A 448 -12.46 -37.02 8.87
N PRO A 449 -13.00 -37.07 10.10
CA PRO A 449 -14.44 -36.95 10.32
C PRO A 449 -14.99 -35.58 9.88
N ASN A 450 -14.25 -34.50 10.18
CA ASN A 450 -14.64 -33.15 9.81
C ASN A 450 -13.41 -32.27 9.54
N PHE A 451 -13.57 -31.32 8.61
CA PHE A 451 -12.75 -30.12 8.48
C PHE A 451 -13.47 -29.08 7.59
N VAL A 452 -13.11 -27.80 7.68
CA VAL A 452 -13.69 -26.74 6.85
C VAL A 452 -13.46 -27.03 5.35
N GLY A 453 -14.55 -27.08 4.58
CA GLY A 453 -14.52 -27.43 3.14
C GLY A 453 -14.68 -28.93 2.83
N ARG A 454 -14.66 -29.82 3.84
CA ARG A 454 -14.76 -31.28 3.62
C ARG A 454 -15.99 -31.70 2.83
N GLN A 455 -17.17 -31.22 3.23
CA GLN A 455 -18.44 -31.62 2.60
C GLN A 455 -18.51 -31.16 1.14
N ALA A 456 -17.96 -29.99 0.84
CA ALA A 456 -17.85 -29.52 -0.53
C ALA A 456 -16.91 -30.43 -1.34
N LEU A 457 -15.72 -30.76 -0.83
CA LEU A 457 -14.79 -31.66 -1.50
C LEU A 457 -15.38 -33.05 -1.78
N LEU A 458 -16.13 -33.64 -0.83
CA LEU A 458 -16.81 -34.92 -1.04
C LEU A 458 -17.83 -34.89 -2.20
N ARG A 459 -18.43 -33.72 -2.44
CA ARG A 459 -19.38 -33.53 -3.55
C ARG A 459 -18.63 -33.23 -4.85
N THR A 460 -17.70 -32.28 -4.84
CA THR A 460 -17.00 -31.81 -6.03
C THR A 460 -16.03 -32.84 -6.58
N ASN A 461 -15.42 -33.69 -5.74
CA ASN A 461 -14.51 -34.73 -6.21
C ASN A 461 -15.19 -35.84 -7.02
N LYS A 462 -16.51 -35.95 -6.98
CA LYS A 462 -17.29 -36.87 -7.82
C LYS A 462 -17.55 -36.32 -9.22
N ILE A 463 -17.38 -35.01 -9.41
CA ILE A 463 -17.59 -34.35 -10.68
C ILE A 463 -16.30 -34.53 -11.52
N PRO A 464 -16.42 -34.89 -12.82
CA PRO A 464 -15.28 -34.89 -13.74
C PRO A 464 -14.61 -33.50 -13.78
N LEU A 465 -13.27 -33.47 -13.87
CA LEU A 465 -12.56 -32.21 -14.00
C LEU A 465 -12.75 -31.64 -15.41
N ASP A 466 -12.94 -30.33 -15.47
CA ASP A 466 -13.01 -29.51 -16.69
C ASP A 466 -11.68 -28.79 -16.98
N LYS A 467 -10.93 -28.44 -15.92
CA LYS A 467 -9.59 -27.86 -15.98
C LYS A 467 -8.69 -28.36 -14.85
N GLN A 468 -7.38 -28.29 -15.04
CA GLN A 468 -6.36 -28.62 -14.05
C GLN A 468 -5.13 -27.74 -14.22
N LEU A 469 -4.46 -27.37 -13.12
CA LEU A 469 -3.18 -26.68 -13.16
C LEU A 469 -2.10 -27.70 -13.52
N VAL A 470 -1.32 -27.43 -14.57
CA VAL A 470 -0.30 -28.35 -15.11
C VAL A 470 1.04 -27.66 -15.31
N GLY A 471 2.11 -28.44 -15.37
CA GLY A 471 3.41 -27.99 -15.85
C GLY A 471 3.51 -28.05 -17.36
N LEU A 472 4.12 -27.04 -17.98
CA LEU A 472 4.39 -26.97 -19.41
C LEU A 472 5.86 -26.57 -19.63
N GLU A 473 6.43 -27.01 -20.74
CA GLU A 473 7.76 -26.61 -21.17
C GLU A 473 7.81 -26.32 -22.68
N MET A 474 8.69 -25.39 -23.07
CA MET A 474 8.89 -25.03 -24.48
C MET A 474 10.27 -24.44 -24.73
N ASP A 475 10.64 -24.36 -26.01
CA ASP A 475 11.86 -23.70 -26.46
C ASP A 475 11.64 -22.22 -26.78
N GLY A 476 12.73 -21.44 -26.75
CA GLY A 476 12.75 -20.01 -27.06
C GLY A 476 12.37 -19.11 -25.88
N PRO A 477 11.89 -17.89 -26.12
CA PRO A 477 11.57 -16.93 -25.05
C PRO A 477 10.35 -17.36 -24.24
N ALA A 478 10.37 -17.06 -22.94
CA ALA A 478 9.25 -17.31 -22.04
C ALA A 478 8.03 -16.46 -22.46
N PRO A 479 6.83 -17.07 -22.62
CA PRO A 479 5.59 -16.31 -22.80
C PRO A 479 5.32 -15.40 -21.59
N ILE A 480 4.56 -14.33 -21.79
CA ILE A 480 4.08 -13.51 -20.68
C ILE A 480 3.09 -14.30 -19.82
N GLU A 481 3.08 -14.05 -18.51
CA GLU A 481 2.04 -14.58 -17.62
C GLU A 481 0.66 -14.07 -18.09
N GLY A 482 -0.34 -14.96 -18.12
CA GLY A 482 -1.64 -14.72 -18.74
C GLY A 482 -1.74 -15.10 -20.22
N ALA A 483 -0.65 -15.51 -20.87
CA ALA A 483 -0.68 -15.95 -22.27
C ALA A 483 -1.69 -17.08 -22.49
N VAL A 484 -2.42 -17.03 -23.60
CA VAL A 484 -3.48 -17.99 -23.94
C VAL A 484 -2.86 -19.30 -24.42
N ILE A 485 -3.39 -20.41 -23.91
CA ILE A 485 -3.05 -21.76 -24.33
C ILE A 485 -4.11 -22.25 -25.32
N TRP A 486 -3.67 -22.76 -26.47
CA TRP A 486 -4.51 -23.29 -27.53
C TRP A 486 -4.31 -24.79 -27.73
N HIS A 487 -5.38 -25.51 -28.06
CA HIS A 487 -5.33 -26.90 -28.51
C HIS A 487 -6.22 -27.03 -29.76
N ASN A 488 -5.64 -27.33 -30.92
CA ASN A 488 -6.34 -27.42 -32.22
C ASN A 488 -7.21 -26.18 -32.51
N ASP A 489 -6.66 -24.97 -32.37
CA ASP A 489 -7.34 -23.68 -32.53
C ASP A 489 -8.53 -23.42 -31.58
N VAL A 490 -8.71 -24.26 -30.56
CA VAL A 490 -9.67 -24.07 -29.47
C VAL A 490 -8.97 -23.57 -28.23
N TYR A 491 -9.60 -22.61 -27.54
CA TYR A 491 -9.13 -22.13 -26.24
C TYR A 491 -9.00 -23.29 -25.25
N ALA A 492 -7.77 -23.54 -24.80
CA ALA A 492 -7.43 -24.62 -23.88
C ALA A 492 -7.09 -24.11 -22.47
N GLY A 493 -6.85 -22.81 -22.29
CA GLY A 493 -6.58 -22.24 -20.97
C GLY A 493 -5.58 -21.08 -21.03
N TYR A 494 -4.81 -20.90 -19.95
CA TYR A 494 -3.87 -19.79 -19.84
C TYR A 494 -2.66 -20.12 -18.94
N VAL A 495 -1.55 -19.46 -19.21
CA VAL A 495 -0.30 -19.54 -18.43
C VAL A 495 -0.42 -18.71 -17.16
N THR A 496 -0.10 -19.26 -16.00
CA THR A 496 -0.14 -18.54 -14.70
C THR A 496 1.24 -18.07 -14.26
N SER A 497 2.28 -18.86 -14.55
CA SER A 497 3.66 -18.60 -14.17
C SER A 497 4.57 -19.00 -15.31
N SER A 498 5.53 -18.15 -15.67
CA SER A 498 6.39 -18.39 -16.84
C SER A 498 7.79 -17.84 -16.64
N SER A 499 8.81 -18.66 -16.88
CA SER A 499 10.19 -18.19 -16.93
C SER A 499 11.09 -19.13 -17.72
N LEU A 500 12.16 -18.59 -18.29
CA LEU A 500 13.35 -19.37 -18.59
C LEU A 500 13.89 -19.96 -17.28
N ALA A 501 14.12 -21.27 -17.24
CA ALA A 501 14.76 -21.99 -16.14
C ALA A 501 16.27 -22.15 -16.45
N PRO A 502 17.16 -21.34 -15.85
CA PRO A 502 18.57 -21.32 -16.26
C PRO A 502 19.26 -22.68 -16.05
N ALA A 503 18.90 -23.44 -15.01
CA ALA A 503 19.50 -24.77 -14.78
C ALA A 503 19.02 -25.83 -15.79
N LEU A 504 17.87 -25.63 -16.42
CA LEU A 504 17.29 -26.57 -17.39
C LEU A 504 17.54 -26.16 -18.85
N GLY A 505 17.93 -24.90 -19.10
CA GLY A 505 18.17 -24.37 -20.43
C GLY A 505 16.91 -24.26 -21.30
N LYS A 506 15.71 -24.30 -20.69
CA LYS A 506 14.42 -24.23 -21.37
C LYS A 506 13.40 -23.41 -20.58
N VAL A 507 12.33 -23.01 -21.24
CA VAL A 507 11.20 -22.34 -20.56
C VAL A 507 10.37 -23.40 -19.86
N VAL A 508 10.01 -23.10 -18.62
CA VAL A 508 9.05 -23.88 -17.82
C VAL A 508 7.93 -22.95 -17.39
N MET A 509 6.72 -23.50 -17.30
CA MET A 509 5.51 -22.75 -17.01
C MET A 509 4.56 -23.57 -16.14
N LEU A 510 3.79 -22.89 -15.30
CA LEU A 510 2.53 -23.41 -14.79
C LEU A 510 1.39 -22.78 -15.59
N GLY A 511 0.31 -23.52 -15.80
CA GLY A 511 -0.87 -23.00 -16.48
C GLY A 511 -2.12 -23.84 -16.25
N TRP A 512 -3.27 -23.19 -16.27
CA TRP A 512 -4.56 -23.85 -16.24
C TRP A 512 -4.86 -24.44 -17.61
N LEU A 513 -5.08 -25.75 -17.68
CA LEU A 513 -5.36 -26.46 -18.92
C LEU A 513 -6.69 -27.21 -18.83
N ARG A 514 -7.54 -27.03 -19.85
CA ARG A 514 -8.82 -27.71 -19.99
C ARG A 514 -8.63 -29.17 -20.40
N LEU A 515 -9.54 -30.01 -19.93
CA LEU A 515 -9.66 -31.38 -20.38
C LEU A 515 -10.54 -31.41 -21.65
N PHE A 516 -10.10 -32.15 -22.66
CA PHE A 516 -10.84 -32.42 -23.89
C PHE A 516 -11.19 -33.91 -23.87
N ASP A 517 -12.50 -34.22 -23.90
CA ASP A 517 -13.01 -35.59 -23.73
C ASP A 517 -12.46 -36.33 -22.49
N GLY A 518 -12.26 -35.57 -21.41
CA GLY A 518 -11.73 -36.10 -20.14
C GLY A 518 -10.21 -36.30 -20.13
N VAL A 519 -9.48 -35.83 -21.14
CA VAL A 519 -8.02 -35.97 -21.26
C VAL A 519 -7.35 -34.60 -21.34
N LEU A 520 -6.24 -34.42 -20.63
CA LEU A 520 -5.40 -33.23 -20.76
C LEU A 520 -4.53 -33.35 -22.03
N PRO A 521 -4.53 -32.34 -22.92
CA PRO A 521 -3.64 -32.31 -24.08
C PRO A 521 -2.17 -32.54 -23.68
N GLU A 522 -1.44 -33.31 -24.48
CA GLU A 522 0.01 -33.49 -24.31
C GLU A 522 0.79 -32.32 -24.94
N MET A 523 0.34 -31.88 -26.13
CA MET A 523 0.91 -30.74 -26.85
C MET A 523 -0.13 -29.64 -26.99
N VAL A 524 0.32 -28.41 -26.76
CA VAL A 524 -0.48 -27.19 -26.87
C VAL A 524 0.29 -26.13 -27.66
N THR A 525 -0.40 -25.06 -28.06
CA THR A 525 0.21 -23.91 -28.74
C THR A 525 0.07 -22.66 -27.87
N ILE A 526 1.18 -21.95 -27.67
CA ILE A 526 1.26 -20.69 -26.91
C ILE A 526 2.09 -19.72 -27.75
N ASP A 527 1.58 -18.51 -28.01
CA ASP A 527 2.21 -17.51 -28.88
C ASP A 527 2.68 -18.09 -30.24
N GLY A 528 1.84 -18.94 -30.84
CA GLY A 528 2.12 -19.60 -32.12
C GLY A 528 3.22 -20.68 -32.08
N ARG A 529 3.72 -21.05 -30.89
CA ARG A 529 4.78 -22.05 -30.69
C ARG A 529 4.27 -23.25 -29.91
N SER A 530 4.84 -24.41 -30.19
CA SER A 530 4.47 -25.65 -29.51
C SER A 530 5.06 -25.70 -28.08
N ALA A 531 4.24 -26.07 -27.11
CA ALA A 531 4.63 -26.35 -25.74
C ALA A 531 4.14 -27.76 -25.33
N ARG A 532 4.96 -28.47 -24.55
CA ARG A 532 4.67 -29.82 -24.09
C ARG A 532 4.24 -29.80 -22.63
N ARG A 533 3.14 -30.50 -22.31
CA ARG A 533 2.75 -30.78 -20.93
C ARG A 533 3.72 -31.75 -20.29
N THR A 534 4.22 -31.40 -19.11
CA THR A 534 5.23 -32.16 -18.38
C THR A 534 4.88 -32.24 -16.89
N ALA A 535 5.46 -33.22 -16.20
CA ALA A 535 5.24 -33.40 -14.78
C ALA A 535 6.04 -32.35 -13.98
N THR A 536 5.45 -31.86 -12.89
CA THR A 536 6.13 -31.04 -11.89
C THR A 536 6.61 -31.92 -10.73
N PRO A 537 7.72 -31.57 -10.06
CA PRO A 537 8.65 -30.46 -10.34
C PRO A 537 9.47 -30.66 -11.63
N PHE A 538 9.94 -29.57 -12.26
CA PHE A 538 10.78 -29.62 -13.47
C PHE A 538 12.27 -29.89 -13.16
N TYR A 539 12.72 -29.43 -11.99
CA TYR A 539 14.11 -29.54 -11.53
C TYR A 539 14.19 -30.37 -10.25
N ASP A 540 15.23 -31.20 -10.10
CA ASP A 540 15.50 -32.07 -8.95
C ASP A 540 14.23 -32.83 -8.47
N VAL A 541 13.72 -33.73 -9.31
CA VAL A 541 12.41 -34.39 -9.12
C VAL A 541 12.27 -35.08 -7.76
N ASN A 542 13.37 -35.64 -7.27
CA ASN A 542 13.39 -36.35 -5.99
C ASN A 542 13.60 -35.43 -4.77
N ALA A 543 13.70 -34.11 -4.98
CA ALA A 543 14.05 -33.12 -3.96
C ALA A 543 15.33 -33.51 -3.19
N SER A 544 16.30 -34.10 -3.89
CA SER A 544 17.53 -34.63 -3.31
C SER A 544 18.38 -33.52 -2.69
N ARG A 545 18.33 -32.31 -3.24
CA ARG A 545 19.09 -31.15 -2.77
C ARG A 545 18.43 -30.49 -1.55
N ALA A 546 17.13 -30.23 -1.59
CA ALA A 546 16.37 -29.72 -0.44
C ALA A 546 16.39 -30.67 0.77
N ARG A 547 16.39 -31.99 0.52
CA ARG A 547 16.37 -33.03 1.56
C ARG A 547 17.76 -33.56 1.92
N ALA A 548 18.82 -32.97 1.38
CA ALA A 548 20.19 -33.41 1.62
C ALA A 548 20.51 -33.44 3.12
N LYS A 549 21.05 -34.54 3.63
CA LYS A 549 21.59 -34.57 4.99
C LYS A 549 22.95 -33.89 4.97
N VAL A 550 23.11 -32.81 5.72
CA VAL A 550 24.37 -32.09 5.80
C VAL A 550 24.81 -32.04 7.26
N THR A 551 26.05 -32.46 7.50
CA THR A 551 26.76 -32.26 8.76
C THR A 551 27.76 -31.13 8.50
N PRO A 552 27.58 -29.95 9.13
CA PRO A 552 28.51 -28.84 8.91
C PRO A 552 29.91 -29.20 9.39
N THR A 553 30.93 -28.75 8.67
CA THR A 553 32.35 -28.95 9.02
C THR A 553 33.02 -27.69 9.55
N ALA A 554 32.38 -26.52 9.39
CA ALA A 554 32.91 -25.24 9.84
C ALA A 554 32.78 -25.07 11.36
N GLN A 555 33.79 -24.44 11.97
CA GLN A 555 33.74 -24.06 13.38
C GLN A 555 32.93 -22.76 13.57
N PRO A 556 32.19 -22.63 14.69
CA PRO A 556 31.55 -21.37 15.07
C PRO A 556 32.56 -20.24 15.16
N VAL A 557 32.20 -19.06 14.65
CA VAL A 557 32.98 -17.85 14.89
C VAL A 557 32.62 -17.28 16.26
N ASP A 558 33.61 -16.79 17.01
CA ASP A 558 33.38 -16.13 18.28
C ASP A 558 32.81 -14.71 18.06
N PHE A 559 31.51 -14.56 18.29
CA PHE A 559 30.80 -13.29 18.15
C PHE A 559 31.23 -12.22 19.16
N SER A 560 31.92 -12.57 20.26
CA SER A 560 32.45 -11.57 21.20
C SER A 560 33.67 -10.83 20.64
N THR A 561 34.31 -11.38 19.62
CA THR A 561 35.45 -10.77 18.91
C THR A 561 35.01 -10.01 17.65
N LEU A 562 33.79 -10.27 17.17
CA LEU A 562 33.18 -9.53 16.07
C LEU A 562 32.54 -8.27 16.63
N THR A 563 33.22 -7.14 16.49
CA THR A 563 32.57 -5.84 16.61
C THR A 563 31.68 -5.66 15.40
N PHE A 564 30.42 -6.07 15.52
CA PHE A 564 29.39 -5.49 14.69
C PHE A 564 29.31 -4.04 15.14
N ALA A 565 29.95 -3.16 14.39
CA ALA A 565 29.70 -1.75 14.53
C ALA A 565 28.18 -1.60 14.46
N GLU A 566 27.55 -1.22 15.56
CA GLU A 566 26.38 -0.37 15.48
C GLU A 566 26.86 0.82 14.63
N GLN A 567 26.63 0.74 13.32
CA GLN A 567 26.69 1.90 12.45
C GLN A 567 25.51 2.78 12.87
N THR A 568 25.62 3.40 14.03
CA THR A 568 25.35 4.82 14.11
C THR A 568 26.30 5.43 13.09
N ALA A 569 25.80 5.61 11.87
CA ALA A 569 26.51 6.27 10.81
C ALA A 569 26.60 7.77 11.16
N GLU A 570 27.39 8.12 12.17
CA GLU A 570 28.23 9.29 12.04
C GLU A 570 29.42 8.83 11.20
N SER A 571 29.21 8.85 9.88
CA SER A 571 30.27 8.68 8.92
C SER A 571 31.29 9.79 9.19
N ASN A 572 32.47 9.42 9.68
CA ASN A 572 33.67 10.26 9.59
C ASN A 572 34.18 10.32 8.12
N ARG A 573 33.26 10.25 7.16
CA ARG A 573 33.48 10.50 5.74
C ARG A 573 33.13 11.97 5.55
N GLN A 574 34.14 12.81 5.33
CA GLN A 574 33.91 14.19 4.95
C GLN A 574 33.15 14.17 3.63
N THR A 575 31.93 14.72 3.63
CA THR A 575 31.12 14.83 2.42
C THR A 575 31.89 15.60 1.33
N LEU A 576 31.72 15.18 0.07
CA LEU A 576 32.18 15.91 -1.10
C LEU A 576 31.56 17.32 -1.16
N PHE A 577 30.37 17.51 -0.59
CA PHE A 577 29.71 18.81 -0.46
C PHE A 577 30.32 19.62 0.68
N GLN A 578 31.04 20.68 0.34
CA GLN A 578 31.63 21.57 1.34
C GLN A 578 30.63 22.65 1.73
N GLN A 579 30.54 22.99 3.02
CA GLN A 579 29.72 24.11 3.47
C GLN A 579 30.19 25.39 2.80
N ILE A 580 29.28 26.14 2.18
CA ILE A 580 29.60 27.41 1.52
C ILE A 580 29.10 28.55 2.39
N THR A 581 29.97 29.52 2.63
CA THR A 581 29.59 30.79 3.24
C THR A 581 29.13 31.74 2.15
N MET A 582 27.88 32.20 2.24
CA MET A 582 27.29 33.20 1.36
C MET A 582 26.76 34.36 2.19
N GLN A 583 26.48 35.50 1.58
CA GLN A 583 25.64 36.53 2.16
C GLN A 583 24.21 36.38 1.63
N ARG A 584 23.25 36.34 2.55
CA ARG A 584 21.83 36.49 2.25
C ARG A 584 21.47 37.97 2.38
N ILE A 585 20.89 38.50 1.33
CA ILE A 585 20.46 39.88 1.21
C ILE A 585 18.95 39.89 1.01
N VAL A 586 18.24 40.51 1.95
CA VAL A 586 16.80 40.81 1.83
C VAL A 586 16.64 42.31 1.63
N ALA A 587 16.08 42.73 0.50
CA ALA A 587 15.85 44.13 0.16
C ALA A 587 14.70 44.26 -0.86
N LEU A 588 14.22 45.47 -1.09
CA LEU A 588 13.19 45.74 -2.09
C LEU A 588 13.60 45.17 -3.47
N PRO A 589 12.68 44.50 -4.20
CA PRO A 589 13.00 43.87 -5.49
C PRO A 589 13.70 44.80 -6.47
N ALA A 590 13.19 46.04 -6.60
CA ALA A 590 13.76 47.05 -7.49
C ALA A 590 15.18 47.48 -7.11
N THR A 591 15.54 47.41 -5.82
CA THR A 591 16.89 47.72 -5.34
C THR A 591 17.85 46.60 -5.73
N LEU A 592 17.48 45.35 -5.52
CA LEU A 592 18.31 44.20 -5.91
C LEU A 592 18.49 44.11 -7.44
N ASP A 593 17.47 44.49 -8.21
CA ASP A 593 17.51 44.50 -9.68
C ASP A 593 18.39 45.62 -10.24
N ALA A 594 18.54 46.73 -9.50
CA ALA A 594 19.40 47.85 -9.87
C ALA A 594 20.87 47.64 -9.50
N MET A 595 21.19 46.63 -8.67
CA MET A 595 22.57 46.34 -8.27
C MET A 595 23.35 45.67 -9.40
N ALA A 596 24.57 46.13 -9.63
CA ALA A 596 25.53 45.46 -10.50
C ALA A 596 26.30 44.43 -9.67
N TRP A 597 26.21 43.16 -10.06
CA TRP A 597 26.84 42.05 -9.36
C TRP A 597 28.15 41.67 -10.06
N PRO A 598 29.25 41.42 -9.32
CA PRO A 598 30.50 40.98 -9.94
C PRO A 598 30.30 39.65 -10.69
N GLU A 599 30.77 39.56 -11.93
CA GLU A 599 30.63 38.34 -12.76
C GLU A 599 31.35 37.12 -12.15
N GLU A 600 32.35 37.38 -11.30
CA GLU A 600 33.15 36.34 -10.63
C GLU A 600 32.45 35.73 -9.40
N ASN A 601 31.33 36.32 -8.95
CA ASN A 601 30.61 35.89 -7.76
C ASN A 601 29.27 35.22 -8.12
N ILE A 602 28.97 34.14 -7.40
CA ILE A 602 27.71 33.43 -7.57
C ILE A 602 26.63 34.27 -6.93
N THR A 603 25.64 34.70 -7.72
CA THR A 603 24.53 35.50 -7.23
C THR A 603 23.22 34.84 -7.61
N LEU A 604 22.45 34.44 -6.60
CA LEU A 604 21.25 33.61 -6.73
C LEU A 604 20.04 34.37 -6.19
N ARG A 605 19.10 34.73 -7.06
CA ARG A 605 17.80 35.26 -6.63
C ARG A 605 16.95 34.10 -6.12
N ILE A 606 16.63 34.08 -4.83
CA ILE A 606 15.84 33.00 -4.21
C ILE A 606 14.37 33.39 -3.97
N ALA A 607 14.09 34.69 -3.86
CA ALA A 607 12.75 35.28 -3.91
C ALA A 607 12.81 36.66 -4.59
N PRO A 608 11.67 37.28 -4.97
CA PRO A 608 11.66 38.63 -5.53
C PRO A 608 12.38 39.67 -4.66
N ASP A 609 12.42 39.48 -3.35
CA ASP A 609 13.03 40.37 -2.36
C ASP A 609 14.25 39.75 -1.64
N GLU A 610 14.70 38.57 -2.06
CA GLU A 610 15.75 37.81 -1.37
C GLU A 610 16.78 37.21 -2.34
N LEU A 611 18.05 37.39 -2.02
CA LEU A 611 19.19 37.00 -2.85
C LEU A 611 20.30 36.39 -1.99
N LEU A 612 20.97 35.36 -2.50
CA LEU A 612 22.18 34.77 -1.93
C LEU A 612 23.36 35.08 -2.84
N THR A 613 24.46 35.57 -2.28
CA THR A 613 25.68 35.83 -3.07
C THR A 613 26.95 35.36 -2.36
N THR A 614 27.96 34.94 -3.12
CA THR A 614 29.32 34.74 -2.57
C THR A 614 30.11 36.04 -2.49
N ALA A 615 29.56 37.16 -2.98
CA ALA A 615 30.18 38.48 -2.81
C ALA A 615 30.06 38.96 -1.37
N GLU A 616 31.09 39.64 -0.88
CA GLU A 616 31.01 40.40 0.37
C GLU A 616 30.49 41.81 0.09
N ILE A 617 29.24 42.05 0.47
CA ILE A 617 28.53 43.32 0.33
C ILE A 617 28.31 43.92 1.73
N ASP A 618 28.60 45.20 1.87
CA ASP A 618 28.21 45.97 3.06
C ASP A 618 26.73 46.37 2.95
N ALA A 619 25.97 46.22 4.04
CA ALA A 619 24.58 46.67 4.11
C ALA A 619 24.44 48.16 3.74
N GLY A 620 25.45 48.99 4.03
CA GLY A 620 25.46 50.40 3.66
C GLY A 620 25.60 50.68 2.16
N ALA A 621 26.00 49.68 1.36
CA ALA A 621 26.10 49.79 -0.10
C ALA A 621 24.76 49.50 -0.80
N ILE A 622 23.75 49.01 -0.08
CA ILE A 622 22.43 48.69 -0.61
C ILE A 622 21.54 49.92 -0.48
N ALA A 623 21.00 50.40 -1.59
CA ALA A 623 20.10 51.55 -1.65
C ALA A 623 18.67 51.22 -1.14
N ASP A 624 18.59 50.59 0.04
CA ASP A 624 17.37 50.27 0.76
C ASP A 624 17.65 50.40 2.27
N PRO A 625 17.01 51.36 2.98
CA PRO A 625 17.23 51.58 4.41
C PRO A 625 16.76 50.41 5.29
N HIS A 626 16.01 49.45 4.72
CA HIS A 626 15.55 48.24 5.40
C HIS A 626 16.28 46.97 4.93
N ALA A 627 17.36 47.11 4.15
CA ALA A 627 18.15 45.98 3.71
C ALA A 627 18.71 45.19 4.88
N ILE A 628 18.55 43.87 4.83
CA ILE A 628 19.14 42.94 5.78
C ILE A 628 20.22 42.16 5.03
N VAL A 629 21.47 42.28 5.50
CA VAL A 629 22.59 41.48 5.02
C VAL A 629 23.05 40.59 6.16
N VAL A 630 22.97 39.28 5.98
CA VAL A 630 23.42 38.29 6.96
C VAL A 630 24.31 37.25 6.31
N ILE A 631 25.28 36.77 7.06
CA ILE A 631 26.08 35.62 6.64
C ILE A 631 25.19 34.37 6.75
N ASP A 632 25.11 33.62 5.66
CA ASP A 632 24.35 32.40 5.52
C ASP A 632 25.30 31.23 5.24
N THR A 633 25.27 30.24 6.14
CA THR A 633 26.03 28.98 6.03
C THR A 633 25.09 27.79 5.90
N GLY A 634 23.83 28.02 5.50
CA GLY A 634 22.77 27.01 5.43
C GLY A 634 22.88 26.08 4.23
N PHE A 635 23.83 26.31 3.32
CA PHE A 635 24.04 25.50 2.12
C PHE A 635 25.43 24.87 2.09
N SER A 636 25.48 23.64 1.59
CA SER A 636 26.71 22.99 1.15
C SER A 636 26.69 22.85 -0.36
N GLY A 637 27.85 22.96 -0.99
CA GLY A 637 27.97 22.86 -2.44
C GLY A 637 29.09 21.95 -2.91
N LEU A 638 28.88 21.41 -4.11
CA LEU A 638 29.85 20.59 -4.83
C LEU A 638 30.04 21.16 -6.23
N TRP A 639 31.26 21.60 -6.52
CA TRP A 639 31.70 21.92 -7.87
C TRP A 639 32.16 20.65 -8.59
N SER A 640 31.70 20.47 -9.83
CA SER A 640 32.12 19.36 -10.67
C SER A 640 32.08 19.75 -12.14
N LYS A 641 32.94 19.16 -12.96
CA LYS A 641 32.93 19.38 -14.40
C LYS A 641 31.58 18.99 -15.01
N SER A 642 31.11 19.80 -15.96
CA SER A 642 29.83 19.62 -16.64
C SER A 642 29.66 18.25 -17.28
N ASP A 643 30.71 17.72 -17.91
CA ASP A 643 30.72 16.42 -18.58
C ASP A 643 30.53 15.24 -17.60
N ARG A 644 30.99 15.40 -16.36
CA ARG A 644 30.83 14.41 -15.29
C ARG A 644 29.49 14.55 -14.56
N MET A 645 29.09 15.77 -14.24
CA MET A 645 27.93 16.02 -13.38
C MET A 645 26.61 16.01 -14.14
N ALA A 646 26.57 16.48 -15.39
CA ALA A 646 25.33 16.56 -16.15
C ALA A 646 24.64 15.19 -16.35
N PRO A 647 25.34 14.07 -16.67
CA PRO A 647 24.71 12.76 -16.77
C PRO A 647 24.13 12.24 -15.45
N ILE A 648 24.82 12.52 -14.33
CA ILE A 648 24.38 12.14 -12.98
C ILE A 648 23.10 12.90 -12.63
N LEU A 649 23.11 14.23 -12.79
CA LEU A 649 21.93 15.05 -12.54
C LEU A 649 20.78 14.61 -13.45
N ALA A 650 21.02 14.40 -14.75
CA ALA A 650 19.98 13.95 -15.68
C ALA A 650 19.35 12.59 -15.30
N HIS A 651 20.10 11.69 -14.66
CA HIS A 651 19.57 10.41 -14.16
C HIS A 651 18.64 10.58 -12.95
N HIS A 652 18.97 11.52 -12.05
CA HIS A 652 18.26 11.72 -10.78
C HIS A 652 17.26 12.88 -10.80
N CYS A 653 17.22 13.68 -11.87
CA CYS A 653 16.36 14.84 -11.99
C CYS A 653 14.92 14.42 -12.32
N GLU A 654 13.96 14.94 -11.57
CA GLU A 654 12.53 14.71 -11.81
C GLU A 654 11.95 15.69 -12.86
N TRP A 655 12.80 16.55 -13.44
CA TRP A 655 12.44 17.62 -14.37
C TRP A 655 13.57 17.85 -15.39
N GLU A 656 13.26 18.53 -16.49
CA GLU A 656 14.21 18.76 -17.58
C GLU A 656 15.19 19.89 -17.22
N LEU A 657 16.49 19.61 -17.25
CA LEU A 657 17.53 20.61 -16.98
C LEU A 657 17.59 21.64 -18.13
N PRO A 658 17.82 22.94 -17.84
CA PRO A 658 17.97 23.96 -18.86
C PRO A 658 19.09 23.65 -19.86
N HIS A 659 18.75 23.73 -21.14
CA HIS A 659 19.72 23.53 -22.23
C HIS A 659 20.60 24.76 -22.48
N GLN A 660 20.09 25.96 -22.19
CA GLN A 660 20.85 27.20 -22.30
C GLN A 660 21.81 27.33 -21.11
N ARG A 661 23.05 27.78 -21.37
CA ARG A 661 24.09 27.97 -20.34
C ARG A 661 24.74 29.36 -20.53
N PRO A 662 25.12 30.06 -19.44
CA PRO A 662 24.89 29.69 -18.05
C PRO A 662 23.42 29.75 -17.65
N ALA A 663 22.97 28.84 -16.79
CA ALA A 663 21.61 28.84 -16.28
C ALA A 663 21.55 28.49 -14.79
N PHE A 664 20.60 29.12 -14.11
CA PHE A 664 20.20 28.72 -12.77
C PHE A 664 18.95 27.86 -12.84
N ALA A 665 18.91 26.80 -12.02
CA ALA A 665 17.73 25.97 -11.89
C ALA A 665 17.55 25.50 -10.45
N GLN A 666 16.31 25.25 -10.04
CA GLN A 666 16.01 24.70 -8.73
C GLN A 666 14.88 23.69 -8.84
N GLY A 667 14.95 22.65 -8.02
CA GLY A 667 13.94 21.61 -7.98
C GLY A 667 14.38 20.41 -7.15
N MET A 668 13.65 19.31 -7.29
CA MET A 668 13.98 18.07 -6.61
C MET A 668 14.96 17.26 -7.45
N ILE A 669 16.06 16.80 -6.84
CA ILE A 669 17.01 15.87 -7.45
C ILE A 669 17.25 14.75 -6.46
N ALA A 670 17.03 13.52 -6.92
CA ALA A 670 16.97 12.34 -6.07
C ALA A 670 16.07 12.55 -4.84
N GLY A 671 14.91 13.21 -4.99
CA GLY A 671 13.98 13.47 -3.90
C GLY A 671 14.45 14.45 -2.80
N LEU A 672 15.49 15.26 -3.06
CA LEU A 672 15.94 16.35 -2.16
C LEU A 672 15.92 17.71 -2.87
N PRO A 673 15.65 18.82 -2.16
CA PRO A 673 15.64 20.15 -2.75
C PRO A 673 17.07 20.61 -3.07
N VAL A 674 17.32 20.90 -4.35
CA VAL A 674 18.63 21.28 -4.86
C VAL A 674 18.51 22.57 -5.69
N LYS A 675 19.55 23.40 -5.61
CA LYS A 675 19.76 24.55 -6.49
C LYS A 675 20.99 24.28 -7.36
N LEU A 676 20.92 24.59 -8.63
CA LEU A 676 21.97 24.32 -9.62
C LEU A 676 22.42 25.61 -10.28
N TRP A 677 23.73 25.79 -10.39
CA TRP A 677 24.33 26.72 -11.35
C TRP A 677 25.01 25.91 -12.44
N LEU A 678 24.50 26.03 -13.67
CA LEU A 678 24.91 25.26 -14.84
C LEU A 678 25.74 26.15 -15.75
N ALA A 679 27.07 26.13 -15.65
CA ALA A 679 27.96 26.80 -16.59
C ALA A 679 28.37 25.83 -17.73
N GLU A 680 29.07 26.34 -18.75
CA GLU A 680 29.53 25.50 -19.86
C GLU A 680 30.49 24.41 -19.37
N GLU A 681 31.53 24.79 -18.62
CA GLU A 681 32.58 23.85 -18.18
C GLU A 681 32.32 23.20 -16.82
N GLU A 682 31.56 23.86 -15.94
CA GLU A 682 31.36 23.42 -14.55
C GLU A 682 29.90 23.56 -14.09
N ILE A 683 29.51 22.69 -13.16
CA ILE A 683 28.20 22.71 -12.50
C ILE A 683 28.45 22.81 -10.99
N LEU A 684 27.78 23.77 -10.35
CA LEU A 684 27.67 23.82 -8.90
C LEU A 684 26.30 23.26 -8.49
N VAL A 685 26.35 22.25 -7.62
CA VAL A 685 25.17 21.67 -6.95
C VAL A 685 25.12 22.22 -5.53
N LEU A 686 24.03 22.90 -5.17
CA LEU A 686 23.78 23.46 -3.84
C LEU A 686 22.62 22.74 -3.16
N VAL A 687 22.81 22.37 -1.91
CA VAL A 687 21.83 21.68 -1.08
C VAL A 687 21.85 22.23 0.33
N PRO A 688 20.72 22.28 1.06
CA PRO A 688 20.74 22.62 2.48
C PRO A 688 21.77 21.74 3.23
N THR A 689 22.62 22.35 4.05
CA THR A 689 23.75 21.67 4.71
C THR A 689 23.36 20.37 5.46
N PRO A 690 22.22 20.30 6.19
CA PRO A 690 21.80 19.06 6.84
C PRO A 690 21.51 17.89 5.89
N LEU A 691 21.27 18.18 4.61
CA LEU A 691 20.93 17.21 3.57
C LEU A 691 22.12 16.88 2.66
N ALA A 692 23.31 17.46 2.92
CA ALA A 692 24.48 17.33 2.06
C ALA A 692 25.00 15.89 1.94
N THR A 693 25.16 15.21 3.07
CA THR A 693 25.57 13.80 3.11
C THR A 693 24.52 12.90 2.44
N GLU A 694 23.24 13.16 2.68
CA GLU A 694 22.15 12.39 2.09
C GLU A 694 22.07 12.57 0.58
N LEU A 695 22.32 13.79 0.07
CA LEU A 695 22.36 14.04 -1.37
C LEU A 695 23.57 13.36 -2.01
N GLU A 696 24.74 13.39 -1.37
CA GLU A 696 25.93 12.70 -1.88
C GLU A 696 25.70 11.19 -2.04
N GLU A 697 25.15 10.54 -1.01
CA GLU A 697 24.83 9.11 -1.04
C GLU A 697 23.77 8.75 -2.09
N ARG A 698 22.93 9.71 -2.47
CA ARG A 698 21.92 9.52 -3.52
C ARG A 698 22.44 9.77 -4.93
N LEU A 699 23.48 10.59 -5.09
CA LEU A 699 24.06 10.97 -6.40
C LEU A 699 25.25 10.10 -6.83
N PHE A 700 26.00 9.53 -5.88
CA PHE A 700 27.23 8.78 -6.10
C PHE A 700 27.21 7.44 -5.38
#